data_AF-A0AAV2YPF4-F1
#
_entry.id   AF-A0AAV2YPF4-F1
#
_cell.length_a   1.000
_cell.length_b   1.000
_cell.length_c   1.000
_cell.angle_alpha   90.00
_cell.angle_beta   90.00
_cell.angle_gamma   90.00
#
_symmetry.space_group_name_H-M   'P 1'
#
loop_
_entity.id
_entity.type
_entity.pdbx_description
1 polymer ?
#
loop_
_entity_poly.entity_id
_entity_poly.type
_entity_poly.pdbx_seq_one_letter_code
_entity_poly.pdbx_strand_id
1 'polypeptide(L)'
;MPLRRTTEAISAMSATGTTTPDCALEEMLQTAIEAARAAGAHMRANLRSARVEKTKSNKDDLVTVVDKQCQDIVFRTIKETYPTHEFLGEESVEPGSEASKQAMLAMVSKEWLWIVDPIDGTTNFVHKRPSSVVSVACANRGEVVVGVIYDPYRDEIFATRKGKGTHLNGRRVYVSEESTFSEALIGFGIGTKDSVRLPMLDCVREFSASCRGLRLQGAAALELAWTSCGRQTGFYELDLNSWDVAAGALLVQEAGGRVSDSAGNAFTLNTRNIVVSNGVGDIHQTILDKIALANAVTVRASSTQQLPTAALVRALAEASALPAAADASAKKVNPWFFMCGPLAANAFLLGAACNLYLFQRHDLAIDKVFDMRQHEIPTAKGVAGFAGVLFLVQMAVFGAAAHRRGDQFGQDEVRMELLLVLYCVLAALLLFCPFDVLHRPCRMFIIRKLGRCLWPFQYAFSLQLPPSATPFVEVFLADGLTSLSKFIQDAAVAFMLLCLSFTQELEELRGSYVTKMKHSPLPYFAASVPYIIRATQCLISFKRTTNSNDRFLHLLNTLKYCSSLLVISVGAYPQVMGVGSGHSKDQSTFFLFCAVFNSMYSFMWDVIMDWGLGQPSLPKRVRFLRHQLLYSPATIYYVVIAIDFSLRILWVTKWWDWRQYGVDFKMLSQLAEVCRRCMWNCVRVEWQCIKLEILGSKKLSEDSMELEQSMENMPLMDDDDSESGSSGGDDDDQGTVRQSDELMAPASITVATFSGDTTHVTVLTGASVNRHHRRPQSFDADGDAPGDISSALAGSTGAASGMAINS
;
A
#
# COMPACT_ATOMS: atom_id res chain seq x y z
N MET A 1 -28.85 36.87 -57.11
CA MET A 1 -29.81 36.47 -58.16
C MET A 1 -29.25 35.30 -58.95
N PRO A 2 -30.06 34.42 -59.57
CA PRO A 2 -31.52 34.34 -59.51
C PRO A 2 -32.03 32.97 -59.00
N LEU A 3 -32.72 32.95 -57.86
CA LEU A 3 -33.56 31.84 -57.42
C LEU A 3 -34.88 32.43 -56.90
N ARG A 4 -35.90 32.46 -57.77
CA ARG A 4 -37.21 33.10 -57.49
C ARG A 4 -38.35 32.46 -58.30
N ARG A 5 -38.23 31.15 -58.60
CA ARG A 5 -39.13 30.39 -59.51
C ARG A 5 -39.58 29.01 -59.01
N THR A 6 -39.17 28.60 -57.80
CA THR A 6 -39.60 27.33 -57.19
C THR A 6 -40.82 27.49 -56.27
N THR A 7 -41.07 28.68 -55.73
CA THR A 7 -42.12 28.93 -54.72
C THR A 7 -43.55 28.84 -55.29
N GLU A 8 -43.74 29.09 -56.59
CA GLU A 8 -45.06 29.09 -57.22
C GLU A 8 -45.60 27.68 -57.52
N ALA A 9 -44.74 26.67 -57.59
CA ALA A 9 -45.13 25.28 -57.90
C ALA A 9 -45.85 24.56 -56.73
N ILE A 10 -45.56 24.95 -55.48
CA ILE A 10 -46.10 24.29 -54.27
C ILE A 10 -47.51 24.83 -53.94
N SER A 11 -47.80 26.09 -54.29
CA SER A 11 -49.10 26.73 -54.00
C SER A 11 -50.29 26.10 -54.75
N ALA A 12 -50.04 25.27 -55.76
CA ALA A 12 -51.06 24.68 -56.63
C ALA A 12 -51.69 23.37 -56.12
N MET A 13 -51.23 22.81 -54.99
CA MET A 13 -51.77 21.56 -54.42
C MET A 13 -52.60 21.74 -53.15
N SER A 14 -52.80 22.98 -52.67
CA SER A 14 -53.61 23.27 -51.46
C SER A 14 -55.11 23.34 -51.75
N ALA A 15 -55.67 22.26 -52.29
CA ALA A 15 -57.11 22.07 -52.47
C ALA A 15 -57.47 20.57 -52.41
N THR A 16 -58.16 20.17 -51.35
CA THR A 16 -58.66 18.80 -51.09
C THR A 16 -57.62 17.67 -51.18
N GLY A 17 -56.99 17.35 -50.05
CA GLY A 17 -56.19 16.13 -49.90
C GLY A 17 -55.79 15.90 -48.45
N THR A 18 -56.04 14.71 -47.92
CA THR A 18 -55.44 14.27 -46.64
C THR A 18 -53.95 14.05 -46.86
N THR A 19 -53.10 14.87 -46.24
CA THR A 19 -51.65 14.60 -46.19
C THR A 19 -51.41 13.22 -45.61
N THR A 20 -50.68 12.37 -46.34
CA THR A 20 -50.31 11.06 -45.82
C THR A 20 -49.32 11.23 -44.67
N PRO A 21 -49.28 10.31 -43.67
CA PRO A 21 -48.30 10.40 -42.58
C PRO A 21 -46.85 10.48 -43.06
N ASP A 22 -46.58 9.89 -44.24
CA ASP A 22 -45.27 9.88 -44.89
C ASP A 22 -44.86 11.24 -45.51
N CYS A 23 -45.84 12.09 -45.81
CA CYS A 23 -45.66 13.47 -46.28
C CYS A 23 -45.38 14.42 -45.11
N ALA A 24 -46.18 14.32 -44.04
CA ALA A 24 -45.99 15.11 -42.82
C ALA A 24 -44.61 14.88 -42.18
N LEU A 25 -44.13 13.62 -42.10
CA LEU A 25 -42.79 13.33 -41.58
C LEU A 25 -41.65 13.85 -42.48
N GLU A 26 -41.88 14.05 -43.77
CA GLU A 26 -40.93 14.71 -44.67
C GLU A 26 -40.88 16.22 -44.42
N GLU A 27 -42.04 16.87 -44.33
CA GLU A 27 -42.16 18.30 -44.00
C GLU A 27 -41.52 18.62 -42.63
N MET A 28 -41.70 17.74 -41.64
CA MET A 28 -41.04 17.83 -40.34
C MET A 28 -39.52 17.63 -40.43
N LEU A 29 -39.04 16.70 -41.26
CA LEU A 29 -37.61 16.48 -41.49
C LEU A 29 -36.95 17.70 -42.15
N GLN A 30 -37.58 18.31 -43.16
CA GLN A 30 -37.07 19.53 -43.79
C GLN A 30 -37.06 20.71 -42.80
N THR A 31 -38.10 20.86 -41.96
CA THR A 31 -38.13 21.88 -40.90
C THR A 31 -36.99 21.69 -39.89
N ALA A 32 -36.69 20.44 -39.50
CA ALA A 32 -35.58 20.11 -38.62
C ALA A 32 -34.20 20.41 -39.26
N ILE A 33 -34.06 20.13 -40.57
CA ILE A 33 -32.87 20.45 -41.37
C ILE A 33 -32.63 21.97 -41.43
N GLU A 34 -33.68 22.77 -41.63
CA GLU A 34 -33.58 24.23 -41.67
C GLU A 34 -33.23 24.81 -40.29
N ALA A 35 -33.88 24.32 -39.23
CA ALA A 35 -33.59 24.74 -37.85
C ALA A 35 -32.15 24.41 -37.42
N ALA A 36 -31.69 23.19 -37.66
CA ALA A 36 -30.33 22.76 -37.33
C ALA A 36 -29.26 23.56 -38.12
N ARG A 37 -29.51 23.85 -39.41
CA ARG A 37 -28.62 24.70 -40.22
C ARG A 37 -28.58 26.14 -39.74
N ALA A 38 -29.71 26.73 -39.36
CA ALA A 38 -29.78 28.10 -38.84
C ALA A 38 -28.97 28.24 -37.54
N ALA A 39 -29.12 27.30 -36.61
CA ALA A 39 -28.34 27.26 -35.37
C ALA A 39 -26.86 26.97 -35.63
N GLY A 40 -26.52 26.00 -36.49
CA GLY A 40 -25.12 25.68 -36.81
C GLY A 40 -24.37 26.82 -37.50
N ALA A 41 -25.07 27.61 -38.34
CA ALA A 41 -24.53 28.84 -38.91
C ALA A 41 -24.25 29.91 -37.83
N HIS A 42 -25.14 30.07 -36.85
CA HIS A 42 -24.94 30.97 -35.70
C HIS A 42 -23.80 30.51 -34.79
N MET A 43 -23.70 29.21 -34.48
CA MET A 43 -22.56 28.62 -33.77
C MET A 43 -21.25 28.91 -34.51
N ARG A 44 -21.18 28.64 -35.82
CA ARG A 44 -19.99 28.88 -36.65
C ARG A 44 -19.59 30.36 -36.70
N ALA A 45 -20.55 31.28 -36.74
CA ALA A 45 -20.27 32.72 -36.68
C ALA A 45 -19.64 33.14 -35.33
N ASN A 46 -20.00 32.47 -34.23
CA ASN A 46 -19.59 32.82 -32.87
C ASN A 46 -18.37 32.04 -32.32
N LEU A 47 -17.70 31.22 -33.14
CA LEU A 47 -16.47 30.49 -32.74
C LEU A 47 -15.34 31.38 -32.18
N ARG A 48 -15.31 32.67 -32.53
CA ARG A 48 -14.32 33.63 -31.99
C ARG A 48 -14.77 34.31 -30.69
N SER A 49 -16.08 34.44 -30.50
CA SER A 49 -16.72 35.00 -29.29
C SER A 49 -16.97 33.94 -28.20
N ALA A 50 -16.85 32.65 -28.52
CA ALA A 50 -16.97 31.53 -27.58
C ALA A 50 -16.16 31.77 -26.29
N ARG A 51 -16.90 31.93 -25.19
CA ARG A 51 -16.44 32.14 -23.81
C ARG A 51 -17.46 31.50 -22.88
N VAL A 52 -16.98 30.86 -21.82
CA VAL A 52 -17.85 30.37 -20.73
C VAL A 52 -18.59 31.58 -20.13
N GLU A 53 -19.93 31.51 -20.09
CA GLU A 53 -20.74 32.47 -19.35
C GLU A 53 -20.85 32.01 -17.89
N LYS A 54 -21.16 30.71 -17.69
CA LYS A 54 -21.33 30.06 -16.39
C LYS A 54 -20.90 28.58 -16.49
N THR A 55 -20.68 27.97 -15.33
CA THR A 55 -20.67 26.52 -15.15
C THR A 55 -22.07 26.06 -14.72
N LYS A 56 -22.55 24.94 -15.26
CA LYS A 56 -23.85 24.30 -14.96
C LYS A 56 -23.76 23.49 -13.65
N SER A 57 -23.70 22.16 -13.68
CA SER A 57 -23.75 21.30 -12.49
C SER A 57 -22.41 21.18 -11.73
N ASN A 58 -21.28 21.42 -12.41
CA ASN A 58 -19.94 21.37 -11.84
C ASN A 58 -18.94 22.17 -12.71
N LYS A 59 -17.68 22.27 -12.27
CA LYS A 59 -16.62 23.06 -12.95
C LYS A 59 -16.26 22.59 -14.38
N ASP A 60 -16.53 21.34 -14.73
CA ASP A 60 -16.23 20.75 -16.04
C ASP A 60 -17.46 20.81 -16.99
N ASP A 61 -18.60 21.31 -16.49
CA ASP A 61 -19.90 21.36 -17.15
C ASP A 61 -20.23 22.84 -17.49
N LEU A 62 -20.20 23.18 -18.77
CA LEU A 62 -20.06 24.55 -19.26
C LEU A 62 -21.30 25.02 -20.05
N VAL A 63 -21.56 26.33 -20.01
CA VAL A 63 -22.55 26.99 -20.88
C VAL A 63 -22.03 28.35 -21.37
N THR A 64 -22.38 28.71 -22.61
CA THR A 64 -22.13 30.02 -23.20
C THR A 64 -23.43 30.69 -23.62
N VAL A 65 -23.37 31.99 -23.90
CA VAL A 65 -24.48 32.75 -24.49
C VAL A 65 -24.94 32.15 -25.83
N VAL A 66 -24.05 31.44 -26.55
CA VAL A 66 -24.31 30.91 -27.89
C VAL A 66 -25.20 29.67 -27.85
N ASP A 67 -25.05 28.79 -26.85
CA ASP A 67 -25.86 27.58 -26.66
C ASP A 67 -27.35 27.96 -26.56
N LYS A 68 -27.68 28.91 -25.68
CA LYS A 68 -29.03 29.45 -25.56
C LYS A 68 -29.54 30.13 -26.83
N GLN A 69 -28.70 30.89 -27.53
CA GLN A 69 -29.08 31.53 -28.80
C GLN A 69 -29.37 30.50 -29.91
N CYS A 70 -28.60 29.41 -29.97
CA CYS A 70 -28.86 28.29 -30.86
C CYS A 70 -30.21 27.61 -30.53
N GLN A 71 -30.51 27.38 -29.24
CA GLN A 71 -31.82 26.84 -28.83
C GLN A 71 -32.97 27.77 -29.23
N ASP A 72 -32.86 29.07 -28.96
CA ASP A 72 -33.88 30.08 -29.32
C ASP A 72 -34.11 30.18 -30.84
N ILE A 73 -33.09 29.88 -31.66
CA ILE A 73 -33.21 29.77 -33.12
C ILE A 73 -33.96 28.49 -33.50
N VAL A 74 -33.56 27.32 -33.00
CA VAL A 74 -34.21 26.03 -33.31
C VAL A 74 -35.68 26.06 -32.91
N PHE A 75 -35.98 26.50 -31.69
CA PHE A 75 -37.35 26.60 -31.17
C PHE A 75 -38.20 27.54 -32.02
N ARG A 76 -37.65 28.68 -32.48
CA ARG A 76 -38.39 29.64 -33.32
C ARG A 76 -38.73 29.05 -34.69
N THR A 77 -37.73 28.58 -35.43
CA THR A 77 -37.92 28.03 -36.79
C THR A 77 -38.93 26.88 -36.78
N ILE A 78 -38.89 26.00 -35.78
CA ILE A 78 -39.85 24.90 -35.67
C ILE A 78 -41.24 25.41 -35.28
N LYS A 79 -41.35 26.36 -34.34
CA LYS A 79 -42.63 26.87 -33.82
C LYS A 79 -43.37 27.78 -34.80
N GLU A 80 -42.68 28.37 -35.77
CA GLU A 80 -43.28 29.09 -36.90
C GLU A 80 -44.11 28.14 -37.79
N THR A 81 -43.66 26.90 -38.00
CA THR A 81 -44.41 25.86 -38.74
C THR A 81 -45.35 25.05 -37.84
N TYR A 82 -44.93 24.72 -36.62
CA TYR A 82 -45.60 23.81 -35.69
C TYR A 82 -45.91 24.47 -34.33
N PRO A 83 -46.82 25.48 -34.28
CA PRO A 83 -47.06 26.29 -33.09
C PRO A 83 -47.67 25.52 -31.89
N THR A 84 -48.22 24.33 -32.14
CA THR A 84 -48.86 23.45 -31.15
C THR A 84 -47.95 22.33 -30.62
N HIS A 85 -46.74 22.17 -31.15
CA HIS A 85 -45.81 21.11 -30.71
C HIS A 85 -45.06 21.54 -29.44
N GLU A 86 -44.68 20.56 -28.63
CA GLU A 86 -43.97 20.76 -27.37
C GLU A 86 -42.45 20.71 -27.58
N PHE A 87 -41.69 21.26 -26.64
CA PHE A 87 -40.24 21.39 -26.75
C PHE A 87 -39.52 20.94 -25.46
N LEU A 88 -38.42 20.23 -25.62
CA LEU A 88 -37.47 19.84 -24.56
C LEU A 88 -36.05 20.11 -25.08
N GLY A 89 -35.45 21.22 -24.65
CA GLY A 89 -34.06 21.56 -24.98
C GLY A 89 -33.22 21.72 -23.72
N GLU A 90 -31.92 21.44 -23.83
CA GLU A 90 -30.99 21.45 -22.67
C GLU A 90 -31.08 22.74 -21.85
N GLU A 91 -30.95 23.90 -22.50
CA GLU A 91 -30.95 25.23 -21.87
C GLU A 91 -32.35 25.68 -21.38
N SER A 92 -33.31 24.75 -21.35
CA SER A 92 -34.63 24.89 -20.75
C SER A 92 -34.84 24.00 -19.52
N VAL A 93 -33.84 23.22 -19.11
CA VAL A 93 -33.92 22.23 -18.02
C VAL A 93 -32.88 22.55 -16.94
N GLU A 94 -33.26 22.37 -15.67
CA GLU A 94 -32.35 22.57 -14.53
C GLU A 94 -31.17 21.57 -14.55
N PRO A 95 -29.94 21.97 -14.20
CA PRO A 95 -28.77 21.08 -14.31
C PRO A 95 -28.84 19.82 -13.43
N GLY A 96 -28.63 18.65 -14.06
CA GLY A 96 -28.37 17.39 -13.36
C GLY A 96 -29.30 16.24 -13.77
N SER A 97 -28.79 15.01 -13.66
CA SER A 97 -29.40 13.80 -14.28
C SER A 97 -30.85 13.55 -13.88
N GLU A 98 -31.20 13.81 -12.62
CA GLU A 98 -32.57 13.61 -12.13
C GLU A 98 -33.54 14.70 -12.63
N ALA A 99 -33.08 15.94 -12.80
CA ALA A 99 -33.87 17.01 -13.42
C ALA A 99 -34.09 16.73 -14.91
N SER A 100 -33.05 16.35 -15.66
CA SER A 100 -33.16 15.88 -17.06
C SER A 100 -34.15 14.72 -17.21
N LYS A 101 -34.06 13.73 -16.31
CA LYS A 101 -34.95 12.57 -16.29
C LYS A 101 -36.40 12.94 -15.96
N GLN A 102 -36.64 13.84 -14.99
CA GLN A 102 -37.99 14.31 -14.67
C GLN A 102 -38.60 15.15 -15.79
N ALA A 103 -37.82 16.02 -16.43
CA ALA A 103 -38.25 16.80 -17.60
C ALA A 103 -38.64 15.89 -18.77
N MET A 104 -37.84 14.86 -19.07
CA MET A 104 -38.17 13.87 -20.09
C MET A 104 -39.43 13.06 -19.73
N LEU A 105 -39.54 12.56 -18.49
CA LEU A 105 -40.72 11.82 -18.03
C LEU A 105 -42.02 12.65 -18.08
N ALA A 106 -41.95 13.96 -17.83
CA ALA A 106 -43.10 14.86 -17.95
C ALA A 106 -43.53 15.10 -19.41
N MET A 107 -42.62 14.94 -20.38
CA MET A 107 -42.87 15.23 -21.79
C MET A 107 -43.01 13.99 -22.69
N VAL A 108 -42.61 12.79 -22.23
CA VAL A 108 -42.57 11.57 -23.06
C VAL A 108 -43.91 11.17 -23.68
N SER A 109 -45.03 11.52 -23.03
CA SER A 109 -46.39 11.19 -23.49
C SER A 109 -47.04 12.25 -24.40
N LYS A 110 -46.36 13.35 -24.70
CA LYS A 110 -46.87 14.39 -25.61
C LYS A 110 -47.01 13.85 -27.03
N GLU A 111 -48.02 14.34 -27.77
CA GLU A 111 -48.24 13.84 -29.13
C GLU A 111 -47.11 14.20 -30.08
N TRP A 112 -46.56 15.41 -29.97
CA TRP A 112 -45.40 15.84 -30.73
C TRP A 112 -44.44 16.60 -29.83
N LEU A 113 -43.25 16.05 -29.64
CA LEU A 113 -42.19 16.61 -28.81
C LEU A 113 -40.92 16.81 -29.65
N TRP A 114 -40.45 18.04 -29.75
CA TRP A 114 -39.14 18.37 -30.30
C TRP A 114 -38.09 18.32 -29.19
N ILE A 115 -37.05 17.52 -29.38
CA ILE A 115 -35.96 17.34 -28.42
C ILE A 115 -34.69 17.92 -29.05
N VAL A 116 -34.01 18.83 -28.35
CA VAL A 116 -32.95 19.68 -28.94
C VAL A 116 -31.71 19.74 -28.05
N ASP A 117 -30.56 19.41 -28.62
CA ASP A 117 -29.27 19.87 -28.11
C ASP A 117 -28.79 21.03 -29.01
N PRO A 118 -28.64 22.25 -28.47
CA PRO A 118 -28.20 23.39 -29.28
C PRO A 118 -26.72 23.32 -29.67
N ILE A 119 -25.84 22.74 -28.84
CA ILE A 119 -24.39 22.60 -29.05
C ILE A 119 -23.89 21.36 -28.28
N ASP A 120 -24.09 20.17 -28.85
CA ASP A 120 -23.49 18.94 -28.33
C ASP A 120 -21.96 19.10 -28.41
N GLY A 121 -21.30 18.99 -27.25
CA GLY A 121 -19.87 19.29 -27.10
C GLY A 121 -19.56 20.77 -26.83
N THR A 122 -20.34 21.50 -26.01
CA THR A 122 -20.03 22.89 -25.57
C THR A 122 -18.56 23.09 -25.17
N THR A 123 -17.93 22.12 -24.49
CA THR A 123 -16.50 22.18 -24.13
C THR A 123 -15.59 22.22 -25.36
N ASN A 124 -15.88 21.45 -26.41
CA ASN A 124 -15.16 21.54 -27.68
C ASN A 124 -15.38 22.89 -28.37
N PHE A 125 -16.60 23.43 -28.34
CA PHE A 125 -16.92 24.76 -28.86
C PHE A 125 -16.12 25.87 -28.15
N VAL A 126 -16.12 25.89 -26.81
CA VAL A 126 -15.34 26.83 -25.98
C VAL A 126 -13.84 26.74 -26.28
N HIS A 127 -13.30 25.51 -26.40
CA HIS A 127 -11.89 25.27 -26.73
C HIS A 127 -11.57 25.35 -28.24
N LYS A 128 -12.55 25.68 -29.08
CA LYS A 128 -12.44 25.84 -30.55
C LYS A 128 -11.98 24.57 -31.28
N ARG A 129 -12.20 23.39 -30.68
CA ARG A 129 -11.99 22.09 -31.34
C ARG A 129 -13.17 21.81 -32.30
N PRO A 130 -12.92 21.40 -33.55
CA PRO A 130 -13.98 21.15 -34.54
C PRO A 130 -14.65 19.79 -34.33
N SER A 131 -15.33 19.65 -33.19
CA SER A 131 -15.96 18.42 -32.68
C SER A 131 -17.22 18.76 -31.86
N SER A 132 -18.13 19.55 -32.42
CA SER A 132 -19.39 19.96 -31.77
C SER A 132 -20.50 20.09 -32.82
N VAL A 133 -21.75 19.78 -32.47
CA VAL A 133 -22.87 19.67 -33.43
C VAL A 133 -24.19 20.23 -32.87
N VAL A 134 -25.17 20.46 -33.73
CA VAL A 134 -26.56 20.72 -33.32
C VAL A 134 -27.37 19.42 -33.45
N SER A 135 -28.11 19.01 -32.43
CA SER A 135 -29.00 17.83 -32.42
C SER A 135 -30.46 18.26 -32.39
N VAL A 136 -31.28 17.75 -33.31
CA VAL A 136 -32.72 18.01 -33.36
C VAL A 136 -33.46 16.70 -33.66
N ALA A 137 -34.30 16.26 -32.73
CA ALA A 137 -35.19 15.12 -32.91
C ALA A 137 -36.65 15.54 -32.77
N CYS A 138 -37.56 14.80 -33.41
CA CYS A 138 -38.98 14.82 -33.07
C CYS A 138 -39.46 13.43 -32.68
N ALA A 139 -40.19 13.36 -31.57
CA ALA A 139 -40.85 12.15 -31.11
C ALA A 139 -42.37 12.29 -31.15
N ASN A 140 -43.05 11.22 -31.56
CA ASN A 140 -44.49 11.06 -31.42
C ASN A 140 -44.79 10.09 -30.27
N ARG A 141 -45.45 10.58 -29.21
CA ARG A 141 -45.93 9.77 -28.06
C ARG A 141 -44.85 8.84 -27.46
N GLY A 142 -43.60 9.30 -27.44
CA GLY A 142 -42.44 8.60 -26.88
C GLY A 142 -41.54 7.89 -27.88
N GLU A 143 -41.96 7.75 -29.14
CA GLU A 143 -41.17 7.14 -30.21
C GLU A 143 -40.52 8.22 -31.10
N VAL A 144 -39.20 8.15 -31.31
CA VAL A 144 -38.49 9.09 -32.20
C VAL A 144 -38.83 8.77 -33.66
N VAL A 145 -39.31 9.76 -34.41
CA VAL A 145 -39.77 9.60 -35.81
C VAL A 145 -38.99 10.45 -36.82
N VAL A 146 -38.32 11.50 -36.36
CA VAL A 146 -37.42 12.39 -37.14
C VAL A 146 -36.16 12.62 -36.33
N GLY A 147 -34.99 12.57 -36.97
CA GLY A 147 -33.69 12.84 -36.35
C GLY A 147 -32.75 13.57 -37.30
N VAL A 148 -32.16 14.68 -36.84
CA VAL A 148 -31.20 15.50 -37.56
C VAL A 148 -30.03 15.86 -36.65
N ILE A 149 -28.81 15.68 -37.14
CA ILE A 149 -27.57 16.15 -36.50
C ILE A 149 -26.77 16.94 -37.54
N TYR A 150 -26.28 18.13 -37.19
CA TYR A 150 -25.53 18.99 -38.11
C TYR A 150 -24.16 19.40 -37.54
N ASP A 151 -23.10 19.06 -38.30
CA ASP A 151 -21.73 19.52 -38.09
C ASP A 151 -21.44 20.72 -39.01
N PRO A 152 -21.44 21.96 -38.49
CA PRO A 152 -21.16 23.15 -39.29
C PRO A 152 -19.66 23.38 -39.53
N TYR A 153 -18.75 22.61 -38.92
CA TYR A 153 -17.32 22.66 -39.25
C TYR A 153 -17.04 21.96 -40.58
N ARG A 154 -17.73 20.84 -40.84
CA ARG A 154 -17.60 20.00 -42.04
C ARG A 154 -18.70 20.27 -43.08
N ASP A 155 -19.76 20.98 -42.71
CA ASP A 155 -21.01 21.14 -43.46
C ASP A 155 -21.66 19.79 -43.77
N GLU A 156 -21.80 18.98 -42.72
CA GLU A 156 -22.32 17.61 -42.77
C GLU A 156 -23.62 17.52 -41.99
N ILE A 157 -24.74 17.33 -42.69
CA ILE A 157 -26.05 17.07 -42.10
C ILE A 157 -26.41 15.60 -42.22
N PHE A 158 -26.59 14.96 -41.07
CA PHE A 158 -27.06 13.60 -40.88
C PHE A 158 -28.56 13.69 -40.62
N ALA A 159 -29.37 13.11 -41.50
CA ALA A 159 -30.81 13.31 -41.53
C ALA A 159 -31.54 11.97 -41.73
N THR A 160 -32.58 11.73 -40.95
CA THR A 160 -33.39 10.52 -41.06
C THR A 160 -34.83 10.73 -40.59
N ARG A 161 -35.72 9.87 -41.06
CA ARG A 161 -37.08 9.70 -40.55
C ARG A 161 -37.48 8.24 -40.66
N LYS A 162 -38.33 7.80 -39.72
CA LYS A 162 -38.65 6.38 -39.50
C LYS A 162 -39.08 5.66 -40.80
N GLY A 163 -38.44 4.52 -41.09
CA GLY A 163 -38.72 3.64 -42.23
C GLY A 163 -38.12 4.08 -43.57
N LYS A 164 -37.15 5.00 -43.61
CA LYS A 164 -36.55 5.55 -44.86
C LYS A 164 -35.04 5.38 -44.97
N GLY A 165 -34.35 5.17 -43.85
CA GLY A 165 -32.90 5.10 -43.80
C GLY A 165 -32.23 6.45 -43.61
N THR A 166 -31.01 6.41 -43.08
CA THR A 166 -30.21 7.60 -42.76
C THR A 166 -29.50 8.15 -43.99
N HIS A 167 -29.44 9.48 -44.08
CA HIS A 167 -28.83 10.21 -45.18
C HIS A 167 -27.79 11.23 -44.66
N LEU A 168 -26.59 11.23 -45.24
CA LEU A 168 -25.57 12.26 -45.05
C LEU A 168 -25.57 13.19 -46.28
N ASN A 169 -25.85 14.48 -46.09
CA ASN A 169 -25.95 15.47 -47.16
C ASN A 169 -26.83 15.00 -48.35
N GLY A 170 -27.96 14.36 -48.03
CA GLY A 170 -28.94 13.82 -48.99
C GLY A 170 -28.56 12.49 -49.65
N ARG A 171 -27.39 11.90 -49.34
CA ARG A 171 -26.98 10.57 -49.81
C ARG A 171 -27.23 9.53 -48.73
N ARG A 172 -27.93 8.43 -49.06
CA ARG A 172 -28.18 7.35 -48.11
C ARG A 172 -26.86 6.72 -47.64
N VAL A 173 -26.74 6.45 -46.35
CA VAL A 173 -25.58 5.86 -45.70
C VAL A 173 -25.98 4.65 -44.84
N TYR A 174 -24.98 3.87 -44.45
CA TYR A 174 -25.12 2.66 -43.65
C TYR A 174 -24.03 2.63 -42.58
N VAL A 175 -24.24 1.80 -41.56
CA VAL A 175 -23.20 1.41 -40.59
C VAL A 175 -22.07 0.62 -41.27
N SER A 176 -20.94 0.43 -40.58
CA SER A 176 -19.75 -0.27 -41.12
C SER A 176 -19.92 -1.79 -41.19
N GLU A 177 -19.10 -2.47 -41.99
CA GLU A 177 -19.24 -3.89 -42.32
C GLU A 177 -18.37 -4.86 -41.47
N GLU A 178 -17.59 -4.35 -40.51
CA GLU A 178 -16.76 -5.23 -39.65
C GLU A 178 -17.63 -6.25 -38.90
N SER A 179 -17.17 -7.51 -38.81
CA SER A 179 -17.92 -8.59 -38.15
C SER A 179 -17.22 -9.17 -36.91
N THR A 180 -16.02 -8.67 -36.57
CA THR A 180 -15.28 -9.06 -35.37
C THR A 180 -14.91 -7.85 -34.53
N PHE A 181 -15.08 -7.94 -33.21
CA PHE A 181 -14.71 -6.85 -32.29
C PHE A 181 -13.22 -6.45 -32.38
N SER A 182 -12.33 -7.39 -32.74
CA SER A 182 -10.90 -7.14 -33.00
C SER A 182 -10.63 -6.11 -34.11
N GLU A 183 -11.54 -5.99 -35.07
CA GLU A 183 -11.39 -5.08 -36.21
C GLU A 183 -12.10 -3.74 -36.01
N ALA A 184 -12.97 -3.66 -35.00
CA ALA A 184 -13.84 -2.53 -34.74
C ALA A 184 -13.07 -1.27 -34.29
N LEU A 185 -13.53 -0.12 -34.77
CA LEU A 185 -13.18 1.19 -34.23
C LEU A 185 -14.31 1.65 -33.30
N ILE A 186 -14.01 1.88 -32.02
CA ILE A 186 -15.04 2.17 -31.02
C ILE A 186 -14.86 3.59 -30.47
N GLY A 187 -15.90 4.42 -30.64
CA GLY A 187 -16.05 5.68 -29.92
C GLY A 187 -16.42 5.43 -28.46
N PHE A 188 -16.06 6.33 -27.57
CA PHE A 188 -16.52 6.32 -26.18
C PHE A 188 -16.55 7.75 -25.63
N GLY A 189 -17.43 7.97 -24.67
CA GLY A 189 -17.40 9.18 -23.84
C GLY A 189 -17.00 8.89 -22.39
N ILE A 190 -16.88 9.93 -21.58
CA ILE A 190 -16.40 9.85 -20.19
C ILE A 190 -17.18 10.72 -19.20
N GLY A 191 -18.14 11.53 -19.64
CA GLY A 191 -18.89 12.48 -18.82
C GLY A 191 -18.06 13.47 -17.99
N THR A 192 -18.77 14.29 -17.21
CA THR A 192 -18.19 15.31 -16.30
C THR A 192 -18.10 14.86 -14.83
N LYS A 193 -18.72 13.72 -14.48
CA LYS A 193 -18.85 13.22 -13.09
C LYS A 193 -18.04 11.95 -12.91
N ASP A 194 -17.37 11.78 -11.77
CA ASP A 194 -16.51 10.60 -11.54
C ASP A 194 -17.30 9.28 -11.41
N SER A 195 -18.59 9.38 -11.06
CA SER A 195 -19.59 8.30 -11.13
C SER A 195 -19.81 7.73 -12.54
N VAL A 196 -19.41 8.47 -13.58
CA VAL A 196 -19.45 8.10 -15.01
C VAL A 196 -18.03 7.87 -15.54
N ARG A 197 -17.13 8.83 -15.27
CA ARG A 197 -15.76 8.89 -15.77
C ARG A 197 -14.92 7.68 -15.36
N LEU A 198 -15.01 7.24 -14.10
CA LEU A 198 -14.24 6.10 -13.62
C LEU A 198 -14.72 4.76 -14.24
N PRO A 199 -16.04 4.46 -14.31
CA PRO A 199 -16.56 3.35 -15.13
C PRO A 199 -16.09 3.38 -16.59
N MET A 200 -16.13 4.53 -17.26
CA MET A 200 -15.72 4.62 -18.67
C MET A 200 -14.21 4.43 -18.85
N LEU A 201 -13.38 4.87 -17.91
CA LEU A 201 -11.94 4.54 -17.90
C LEU A 201 -11.65 3.06 -17.59
N ASP A 202 -12.48 2.39 -16.79
CA ASP A 202 -12.42 0.92 -16.66
C ASP A 202 -12.78 0.22 -17.98
N CYS A 203 -13.82 0.69 -18.70
CA CYS A 203 -14.14 0.18 -20.04
C CYS A 203 -12.99 0.41 -21.04
N VAL A 204 -12.39 1.60 -21.07
CA VAL A 204 -11.22 1.90 -21.93
C VAL A 204 -10.13 0.84 -21.76
N ARG A 205 -9.84 0.40 -20.52
CA ARG A 205 -8.87 -0.67 -20.25
C ARG A 205 -9.29 -2.01 -20.87
N GLU A 206 -10.54 -2.44 -20.66
CA GLU A 206 -11.03 -3.73 -21.14
C GLU A 206 -11.24 -3.78 -22.66
N PHE A 207 -11.40 -2.63 -23.32
CA PHE A 207 -11.54 -2.52 -24.77
C PHE A 207 -10.15 -2.40 -25.46
N SER A 208 -9.23 -1.59 -24.92
CA SER A 208 -8.01 -1.13 -25.63
C SER A 208 -7.09 -2.23 -26.18
N ALA A 209 -7.07 -3.41 -25.54
CA ALA A 209 -6.24 -4.53 -25.96
C ALA A 209 -6.94 -5.50 -26.95
N SER A 210 -8.14 -5.15 -27.41
CA SER A 210 -9.05 -6.10 -28.07
C SER A 210 -9.90 -5.54 -29.22
N CYS A 211 -9.76 -4.26 -29.55
CA CYS A 211 -10.35 -3.62 -30.73
C CYS A 211 -9.27 -2.87 -31.53
N ARG A 212 -9.54 -2.50 -32.79
CA ARG A 212 -8.59 -1.78 -33.65
C ARG A 212 -8.21 -0.39 -33.11
N GLY A 213 -9.09 0.22 -32.31
CA GLY A 213 -8.75 1.39 -31.50
C GLY A 213 -9.96 2.08 -30.87
N LEU A 214 -9.65 2.97 -29.93
CA LEU A 214 -10.63 3.80 -29.24
C LEU A 214 -10.59 5.26 -29.73
N ARG A 215 -11.73 5.96 -29.68
CA ARG A 215 -11.88 7.38 -30.04
C ARG A 215 -12.72 8.12 -29.00
N LEU A 216 -12.34 9.37 -28.73
CA LEU A 216 -13.05 10.29 -27.83
C LEU A 216 -13.16 11.65 -28.52
N GLN A 217 -14.30 11.93 -29.14
CA GLN A 217 -14.58 13.23 -29.72
C GLN A 217 -15.05 14.25 -28.68
N GLY A 218 -15.83 13.82 -27.68
CA GLY A 218 -16.40 14.70 -26.65
C GLY A 218 -17.66 15.44 -27.11
N ALA A 219 -18.45 14.81 -27.98
CA ALA A 219 -19.75 15.24 -28.46
C ALA A 219 -20.54 13.96 -28.83
N ALA A 220 -21.57 13.61 -28.06
CA ALA A 220 -22.19 12.28 -28.12
C ALA A 220 -23.07 12.09 -29.36
N ALA A 221 -23.77 13.14 -29.78
CA ALA A 221 -24.57 13.15 -31.01
C ALA A 221 -23.64 13.02 -32.24
N LEU A 222 -22.47 13.66 -32.22
CA LEU A 222 -21.44 13.49 -33.27
C LEU A 222 -20.93 12.03 -33.36
N GLU A 223 -20.68 11.37 -32.23
CA GLU A 223 -20.23 9.97 -32.19
C GLU A 223 -21.31 9.01 -32.75
N LEU A 224 -22.58 9.23 -32.38
CA LEU A 224 -23.73 8.49 -32.92
C LEU A 224 -23.91 8.71 -34.43
N ALA A 225 -23.79 9.96 -34.89
CA ALA A 225 -23.84 10.32 -36.31
C ALA A 225 -22.74 9.62 -37.11
N TRP A 226 -21.51 9.55 -36.57
CA TRP A 226 -20.39 8.85 -37.21
C TRP A 226 -20.54 7.32 -37.20
N THR A 227 -21.21 6.73 -36.21
CA THR A 227 -21.61 5.31 -36.26
C THR A 227 -22.63 5.08 -37.40
N SER A 228 -23.62 5.97 -37.55
CA SER A 228 -24.66 5.84 -38.59
C SER A 228 -24.18 5.89 -40.05
N CYS A 229 -22.93 6.32 -40.29
CA CYS A 229 -22.31 6.35 -41.62
C CYS A 229 -21.03 5.51 -41.72
N GLY A 230 -20.80 4.59 -40.77
CA GLY A 230 -19.70 3.63 -40.81
C GLY A 230 -18.30 4.24 -40.63
N ARG A 231 -18.19 5.48 -40.12
CA ARG A 231 -16.89 6.08 -39.75
C ARG A 231 -16.30 5.46 -38.48
N GLN A 232 -17.16 4.85 -37.67
CA GLN A 232 -16.77 3.98 -36.56
C GLN A 232 -17.81 2.88 -36.38
N THR A 233 -17.38 1.77 -35.80
CA THR A 233 -18.13 0.52 -35.71
C THR A 233 -19.14 0.51 -34.55
N GLY A 234 -18.90 1.34 -33.52
CA GLY A 234 -19.80 1.51 -32.38
C GLY A 234 -19.38 2.63 -31.44
N PHE A 235 -20.23 2.94 -30.46
CA PHE A 235 -20.03 3.97 -29.44
C PHE A 235 -20.73 3.59 -28.13
N TYR A 236 -20.20 4.01 -26.98
CA TYR A 236 -20.82 3.86 -25.67
C TYR A 236 -20.53 5.03 -24.71
N GLU A 237 -21.51 5.39 -23.88
CA GLU A 237 -21.38 6.34 -22.76
C GLU A 237 -22.51 6.14 -21.72
N LEU A 238 -22.31 6.60 -20.48
CA LEU A 238 -23.31 6.58 -19.40
C LEU A 238 -23.78 7.99 -19.04
N ASP A 239 -24.97 8.11 -18.46
CA ASP A 239 -25.56 9.35 -17.93
C ASP A 239 -25.80 10.49 -18.94
N LEU A 240 -25.94 10.17 -20.22
CA LEU A 240 -26.41 11.09 -21.27
C LEU A 240 -27.89 11.46 -21.07
N ASN A 241 -28.31 12.57 -21.69
CA ASN A 241 -29.70 13.02 -21.74
C ASN A 241 -30.38 12.64 -23.06
N SER A 242 -31.69 12.83 -23.10
CA SER A 242 -32.51 12.54 -24.29
C SER A 242 -32.14 13.41 -25.50
N TRP A 243 -31.64 14.63 -25.31
CA TRP A 243 -31.21 15.51 -26.39
C TRP A 243 -29.88 15.08 -27.03
N ASP A 244 -28.94 14.60 -26.22
CA ASP A 244 -27.67 14.01 -26.65
C ASP A 244 -27.90 12.79 -27.57
N VAL A 245 -28.91 11.94 -27.27
CA VAL A 245 -29.08 10.63 -27.91
C VAL A 245 -30.25 10.48 -28.89
N ALA A 246 -31.36 11.22 -28.77
CA ALA A 246 -32.60 10.88 -29.49
C ALA A 246 -32.45 10.89 -31.02
N ALA A 247 -31.81 11.92 -31.59
CA ALA A 247 -31.57 11.97 -33.03
C ALA A 247 -30.59 10.88 -33.47
N GLY A 248 -29.50 10.69 -32.71
CA GLY A 248 -28.43 9.74 -33.01
C GLY A 248 -28.88 8.28 -32.95
N ALA A 249 -29.76 7.93 -32.00
CA ALA A 249 -30.34 6.60 -31.89
C ALA A 249 -31.16 6.21 -33.13
N LEU A 250 -32.05 7.11 -33.61
CA LEU A 250 -32.80 6.88 -34.84
C LEU A 250 -31.88 6.84 -36.07
N LEU A 251 -30.85 7.70 -36.12
CA LEU A 251 -29.85 7.70 -37.19
C LEU A 251 -29.10 6.36 -37.29
N VAL A 252 -28.71 5.76 -36.16
CA VAL A 252 -28.07 4.42 -36.16
C VAL A 252 -29.06 3.32 -36.56
N GLN A 253 -30.28 3.31 -36.01
CA GLN A 253 -31.30 2.30 -36.34
C GLN A 253 -31.65 2.30 -37.83
N GLU A 254 -31.91 3.48 -38.40
CA GLU A 254 -32.26 3.64 -39.82
C GLU A 254 -31.06 3.39 -40.76
N ALA A 255 -29.82 3.48 -40.26
CA ALA A 255 -28.62 3.06 -40.97
C ALA A 255 -28.38 1.53 -40.95
N GLY A 256 -29.24 0.76 -40.27
CA GLY A 256 -29.13 -0.69 -40.11
C GLY A 256 -28.38 -1.16 -38.86
N GLY A 257 -27.97 -0.23 -37.99
CA GLY A 257 -27.26 -0.54 -36.75
C GLY A 257 -28.16 -0.98 -35.59
N ARG A 258 -27.54 -1.43 -34.50
CA ARG A 258 -28.20 -1.82 -33.25
C ARG A 258 -27.94 -0.80 -32.16
N VAL A 259 -28.99 -0.40 -31.44
CA VAL A 259 -28.98 0.52 -30.30
C VAL A 259 -29.61 -0.18 -29.10
N SER A 260 -28.95 -0.14 -27.95
CA SER A 260 -29.44 -0.64 -26.66
C SER A 260 -29.01 0.26 -25.50
N ASP A 261 -29.49 -0.04 -24.30
CA ASP A 261 -28.85 0.46 -23.08
C ASP A 261 -27.62 -0.39 -22.70
N SER A 262 -26.85 0.06 -21.72
CA SER A 262 -25.67 -0.64 -21.18
C SER A 262 -25.95 -2.00 -20.50
N ALA A 263 -27.21 -2.42 -20.38
CA ALA A 263 -27.65 -3.74 -19.94
C ALA A 263 -28.25 -4.58 -21.09
N GLY A 264 -28.27 -4.06 -22.32
CA GLY A 264 -28.78 -4.72 -23.52
C GLY A 264 -30.28 -4.55 -23.78
N ASN A 265 -31.00 -3.75 -22.98
CA ASN A 265 -32.41 -3.46 -23.21
C ASN A 265 -32.61 -2.58 -24.45
N ALA A 266 -33.82 -2.61 -25.03
CA ALA A 266 -34.16 -1.75 -26.17
C ALA A 266 -34.11 -0.26 -25.79
N PHE A 267 -33.66 0.58 -26.74
CA PHE A 267 -33.61 2.03 -26.58
C PHE A 267 -35.00 2.65 -26.33
N THR A 268 -35.05 3.62 -25.41
CA THR A 268 -36.21 4.49 -25.17
C THR A 268 -35.71 5.92 -24.92
N LEU A 269 -36.61 6.92 -24.95
CA LEU A 269 -36.25 8.29 -24.56
C LEU A 269 -35.76 8.44 -23.09
N ASN A 270 -35.98 7.43 -22.24
CA ASN A 270 -35.45 7.39 -20.87
C ASN A 270 -34.05 6.74 -20.76
N THR A 271 -33.49 6.23 -21.87
CA THR A 271 -32.20 5.55 -21.91
C THR A 271 -31.05 6.57 -21.78
N ARG A 272 -30.52 6.74 -20.56
CA ARG A 272 -29.36 7.60 -20.27
C ARG A 272 -28.00 6.94 -20.53
N ASN A 273 -27.94 5.61 -20.49
CA ASN A 273 -26.71 4.86 -20.76
C ASN A 273 -26.90 4.18 -22.11
N ILE A 274 -26.06 4.48 -23.10
CA ILE A 274 -26.27 4.05 -24.48
C ILE A 274 -25.14 3.16 -24.97
N VAL A 275 -25.51 2.14 -25.75
CA VAL A 275 -24.59 1.30 -26.52
C VAL A 275 -25.08 1.22 -27.95
N VAL A 276 -24.24 1.61 -28.90
CA VAL A 276 -24.50 1.46 -30.34
C VAL A 276 -23.42 0.68 -31.05
N SER A 277 -23.81 -0.02 -32.11
CA SER A 277 -22.87 -0.59 -33.08
C SER A 277 -23.52 -0.79 -34.44
N ASN A 278 -22.72 -1.19 -35.43
CA ASN A 278 -23.20 -1.70 -36.70
C ASN A 278 -24.16 -2.92 -36.59
N GLY A 279 -24.17 -3.65 -35.47
CA GLY A 279 -25.08 -4.78 -35.24
C GLY A 279 -24.65 -6.06 -35.97
N VAL A 280 -23.45 -6.08 -36.54
CA VAL A 280 -22.90 -7.23 -37.28
C VAL A 280 -22.05 -8.09 -36.32
N GLY A 281 -22.12 -9.42 -36.51
CA GLY A 281 -21.23 -10.37 -35.83
C GLY A 281 -21.37 -10.37 -34.29
N ASP A 282 -20.24 -10.43 -33.58
CA ASP A 282 -20.19 -10.45 -32.12
C ASP A 282 -20.29 -9.04 -31.50
N ILE A 283 -20.03 -8.00 -32.28
CA ILE A 283 -19.57 -6.68 -31.83
C ILE A 283 -20.48 -6.06 -30.77
N HIS A 284 -21.80 -6.04 -30.98
CA HIS A 284 -22.73 -5.44 -30.02
C HIS A 284 -22.74 -6.17 -28.68
N GLN A 285 -22.62 -7.51 -28.71
CA GLN A 285 -22.57 -8.31 -27.49
C GLN A 285 -21.22 -8.14 -26.80
N THR A 286 -20.12 -8.16 -27.54
CA THR A 286 -18.77 -7.96 -26.99
C THR A 286 -18.58 -6.56 -26.37
N ILE A 287 -19.28 -5.53 -26.86
CA ILE A 287 -19.35 -4.21 -26.19
C ILE A 287 -20.06 -4.33 -24.83
N LEU A 288 -21.25 -4.95 -24.80
CA LEU A 288 -22.02 -5.15 -23.55
C LEU A 288 -21.28 -6.01 -22.53
N ASP A 289 -20.67 -7.12 -22.96
CA ASP A 289 -19.91 -8.04 -22.12
C ASP A 289 -18.68 -7.35 -21.49
N LYS A 290 -18.04 -6.44 -22.23
CA LYS A 290 -16.92 -5.63 -21.71
C LYS A 290 -17.36 -4.51 -20.77
N ILE A 291 -18.53 -3.91 -21.00
CA ILE A 291 -19.17 -2.95 -20.06
C ILE A 291 -19.56 -3.66 -18.76
N ALA A 292 -20.05 -4.90 -18.84
CA ALA A 292 -20.29 -5.76 -17.69
C ALA A 292 -18.99 -6.13 -16.95
N LEU A 293 -17.95 -6.55 -17.67
CA LEU A 293 -16.62 -6.87 -17.10
C LEU A 293 -15.96 -5.66 -16.40
N ALA A 294 -16.16 -4.45 -16.94
CA ALA A 294 -15.72 -3.21 -16.32
C ALA A 294 -16.57 -2.76 -15.12
N ASN A 295 -17.67 -3.46 -14.81
CA ASN A 295 -18.70 -3.04 -13.86
C ASN A 295 -19.14 -1.57 -14.11
N ALA A 296 -19.63 -1.35 -15.33
CA ALA A 296 -20.06 -0.07 -15.89
C ALA A 296 -21.48 -0.14 -16.50
N VAL A 297 -22.27 -1.17 -16.17
CA VAL A 297 -23.66 -1.35 -16.63
C VAL A 297 -24.57 -0.20 -16.16
N THR A 298 -24.23 0.47 -15.07
CA THR A 298 -24.88 1.70 -14.60
C THR A 298 -23.86 2.70 -14.07
N VAL A 299 -24.28 3.96 -13.96
CA VAL A 299 -23.56 5.02 -13.24
C VAL A 299 -23.25 4.53 -11.82
N ARG A 300 -21.98 4.52 -11.41
CA ARG A 300 -21.60 4.10 -10.06
C ARG A 300 -22.17 5.10 -9.05
N ALA A 301 -23.00 4.61 -8.12
CA ALA A 301 -23.66 5.46 -7.13
C ALA A 301 -22.64 6.33 -6.37
N SER A 302 -22.79 7.65 -6.47
CA SER A 302 -22.04 8.58 -5.63
C SER A 302 -22.46 8.37 -4.17
N SER A 303 -21.49 8.23 -3.26
CA SER A 303 -21.69 7.91 -1.85
C SER A 303 -22.22 9.10 -1.01
N THR A 304 -23.07 9.91 -1.62
CA THR A 304 -23.46 11.26 -1.19
C THR A 304 -24.93 11.57 -1.49
N GLN A 305 -25.84 10.72 -0.99
CA GLN A 305 -27.23 11.12 -0.73
C GLN A 305 -27.73 10.47 0.56
N GLN A 306 -28.14 11.29 1.53
CA GLN A 306 -28.71 10.82 2.79
C GLN A 306 -30.20 10.48 2.59
N LEU A 307 -30.58 9.21 2.71
CA LEU A 307 -31.99 8.83 2.70
C LEU A 307 -32.68 9.17 4.05
N PRO A 308 -33.96 9.57 4.04
CA PRO A 308 -34.72 9.84 5.26
C PRO A 308 -34.84 8.61 6.18
N THR A 309 -34.62 8.81 7.48
CA THR A 309 -34.41 7.77 8.49
C THR A 309 -35.53 6.74 8.60
N ALA A 310 -36.76 7.11 8.25
CA ALA A 310 -37.94 6.24 8.34
C ALA A 310 -37.94 5.09 7.30
N ALA A 311 -37.39 5.31 6.10
CA ALA A 311 -37.29 4.26 5.08
C ALA A 311 -36.24 3.21 5.44
N LEU A 312 -35.12 3.67 6.01
CA LEU A 312 -33.98 2.83 6.40
C LEU A 312 -34.39 1.74 7.41
N VAL A 313 -35.19 2.08 8.43
CA VAL A 313 -35.66 1.12 9.45
C VAL A 313 -36.50 -0.01 8.85
N ARG A 314 -37.28 0.26 7.79
CA ARG A 314 -38.09 -0.76 7.11
C ARG A 314 -37.21 -1.68 6.26
N ALA A 315 -36.30 -1.11 5.46
CA ALA A 315 -35.35 -1.86 4.65
C ALA A 315 -34.40 -2.73 5.51
N LEU A 316 -33.98 -2.24 6.70
CA LEU A 316 -33.14 -3.01 7.63
C LEU A 316 -33.85 -4.23 8.22
N ALA A 317 -35.17 -4.18 8.40
CA ALA A 317 -35.94 -5.34 8.85
C ALA A 317 -35.98 -6.44 7.77
N GLU A 318 -36.21 -6.05 6.51
CA GLU A 318 -36.31 -6.96 5.37
C GLU A 318 -34.94 -7.50 4.92
N ALA A 319 -33.88 -6.70 5.02
CA ALA A 319 -32.50 -7.09 4.66
C ALA A 319 -31.88 -8.14 5.61
N SER A 320 -32.48 -8.40 6.78
CA SER A 320 -31.98 -9.36 7.77
C SER A 320 -32.17 -10.85 7.38
N ALA A 321 -32.83 -11.12 6.25
CA ALA A 321 -33.40 -12.43 5.91
C ALA A 321 -32.71 -13.21 4.75
N LEU A 322 -31.61 -12.73 4.17
CA LEU A 322 -30.93 -13.38 3.03
C LEU A 322 -29.41 -13.59 3.23
N PRO A 323 -28.81 -14.67 2.66
CA PRO A 323 -27.39 -14.96 2.85
C PRO A 323 -26.49 -14.03 2.03
N ALA A 324 -25.32 -13.68 2.58
CA ALA A 324 -24.36 -12.82 1.91
C ALA A 324 -23.69 -13.50 0.69
N ALA A 325 -23.99 -13.02 -0.51
CA ALA A 325 -23.18 -13.27 -1.70
C ALA A 325 -22.00 -12.28 -1.71
N ALA A 326 -20.78 -12.79 -1.88
CA ALA A 326 -19.56 -11.97 -1.86
C ALA A 326 -19.12 -11.58 -3.28
N ASP A 327 -19.01 -10.27 -3.54
CA ASP A 327 -18.32 -9.71 -4.72
C ASP A 327 -17.17 -8.79 -4.26
N ALA A 328 -16.04 -8.84 -4.97
CA ALA A 328 -14.75 -8.35 -4.50
C ALA A 328 -13.76 -8.01 -5.64
N SER A 329 -14.03 -6.93 -6.39
CA SER A 329 -13.17 -6.47 -7.50
C SER A 329 -12.55 -5.08 -7.33
N ALA A 330 -13.06 -4.24 -6.42
CA ALA A 330 -12.38 -3.01 -6.01
C ALA A 330 -11.02 -3.36 -5.38
N LYS A 331 -9.91 -2.89 -5.96
CA LYS A 331 -8.54 -3.13 -5.46
C LYS A 331 -8.21 -2.28 -4.21
N LYS A 332 -9.00 -2.46 -3.14
CA LYS A 332 -8.87 -1.77 -1.84
C LYS A 332 -7.42 -1.78 -1.36
N VAL A 333 -6.92 -0.62 -0.96
CA VAL A 333 -5.61 -0.47 -0.34
C VAL A 333 -5.70 -0.94 1.10
N ASN A 334 -5.40 -2.23 1.26
CA ASN A 334 -5.68 -2.94 2.51
C ASN A 334 -4.92 -2.29 3.69
N PRO A 335 -5.63 -1.61 4.62
CA PRO A 335 -5.02 -0.68 5.59
C PRO A 335 -4.10 -1.39 6.59
N TRP A 336 -4.34 -2.70 6.75
CA TRP A 336 -3.55 -3.65 7.52
C TRP A 336 -2.09 -3.72 7.07
N PHE A 337 -1.73 -3.25 5.87
CA PHE A 337 -0.34 -3.01 5.53
C PHE A 337 0.33 -2.10 6.58
N PHE A 338 -0.30 -0.99 6.95
CA PHE A 338 0.20 -0.04 7.95
C PHE A 338 -0.10 -0.44 9.41
N MET A 339 -1.03 -1.38 9.66
CA MET A 339 -1.36 -1.83 11.04
C MET A 339 -0.62 -3.10 11.48
N CYS A 340 -0.25 -4.00 10.55
CA CYS A 340 0.45 -5.25 10.89
C CYS A 340 1.85 -5.00 11.47
N GLY A 341 2.58 -3.99 10.96
CA GLY A 341 3.87 -3.61 11.49
C GLY A 341 3.81 -3.16 12.96
N PRO A 342 3.02 -2.13 13.31
CA PRO A 342 2.77 -1.73 14.71
C PRO A 342 2.29 -2.86 15.60
N LEU A 343 1.37 -3.72 15.12
CA LEU A 343 0.91 -4.89 15.87
C LEU A 343 2.05 -5.87 16.17
N ALA A 344 2.91 -6.18 15.19
CA ALA A 344 4.06 -7.04 15.38
C ALA A 344 5.08 -6.43 16.36
N ALA A 345 5.33 -5.11 16.29
CA ALA A 345 6.19 -4.41 17.23
C ALA A 345 5.65 -4.45 18.67
N ASN A 346 4.35 -4.22 18.87
CA ASN A 346 3.72 -4.27 20.18
C ASN A 346 3.65 -5.69 20.76
N ALA A 347 3.32 -6.68 19.93
CA ALA A 347 3.37 -8.09 20.32
C ALA A 347 4.81 -8.52 20.69
N PHE A 348 5.82 -8.03 19.98
CA PHE A 348 7.23 -8.33 20.26
C PHE A 348 7.68 -7.72 21.59
N LEU A 349 7.27 -6.48 21.91
CA LEU A 349 7.58 -5.85 23.20
C LEU A 349 6.86 -6.53 24.37
N LEU A 350 5.60 -6.92 24.20
CA LEU A 350 4.86 -7.70 25.20
C LEU A 350 5.51 -9.08 25.41
N GLY A 351 5.89 -9.76 24.31
CA GLY A 351 6.60 -11.03 24.36
C GLY A 351 7.99 -10.92 25.00
N ALA A 352 8.71 -9.82 24.77
CA ALA A 352 9.97 -9.52 25.45
C ALA A 352 9.79 -9.27 26.95
N ALA A 353 8.68 -8.66 27.38
CA ALA A 353 8.32 -8.56 28.80
C ALA A 353 8.04 -9.95 29.42
N CYS A 354 7.34 -10.84 28.69
CA CYS A 354 7.14 -12.23 29.10
C CYS A 354 8.47 -13.01 29.17
N ASN A 355 9.38 -12.80 28.21
CA ASN A 355 10.73 -13.37 28.26
C ASN A 355 11.48 -12.90 29.51
N LEU A 356 11.52 -11.58 29.79
CA LEU A 356 12.17 -11.03 30.98
C LEU A 356 11.57 -11.57 32.28
N TYR A 357 10.25 -11.73 32.36
CA TYR A 357 9.59 -12.34 33.52
C TYR A 357 10.04 -13.79 33.72
N LEU A 358 10.12 -14.59 32.66
CA LEU A 358 10.62 -15.97 32.74
C LEU A 358 12.11 -16.02 33.10
N PHE A 359 12.93 -15.13 32.57
CA PHE A 359 14.36 -15.05 32.90
C PHE A 359 14.57 -14.70 34.38
N GLN A 360 13.80 -13.74 34.91
CA GLN A 360 13.82 -13.35 36.33
C GLN A 360 13.25 -14.45 37.24
N ARG A 361 12.24 -15.20 36.78
CA ARG A 361 11.63 -16.32 37.53
C ARG A 361 12.52 -17.57 37.59
N HIS A 362 13.42 -17.76 36.63
CA HIS A 362 14.36 -18.88 36.54
C HIS A 362 15.82 -18.47 36.85
N ASP A 363 16.01 -17.28 37.46
CA ASP A 363 17.30 -16.71 37.87
C ASP A 363 18.42 -16.79 36.81
N LEU A 364 18.06 -16.52 35.55
CA LEU A 364 19.04 -16.52 34.45
C LEU A 364 19.94 -15.29 34.53
N ALA A 365 21.25 -15.48 34.38
CA ALA A 365 22.29 -14.44 34.41
C ALA A 365 22.26 -13.52 33.16
N ILE A 366 21.15 -12.80 32.99
CA ILE A 366 20.88 -11.91 31.85
C ILE A 366 21.85 -10.72 31.77
N ASP A 367 22.41 -10.30 32.90
CA ASP A 367 23.45 -9.27 32.98
C ASP A 367 24.73 -9.71 32.23
N LYS A 368 25.20 -10.93 32.51
CA LYS A 368 26.35 -11.55 31.85
C LYS A 368 26.06 -11.91 30.40
N VAL A 369 24.87 -12.46 30.11
CA VAL A 369 24.49 -12.87 28.75
C VAL A 369 24.36 -11.67 27.80
N PHE A 370 23.79 -10.56 28.26
CA PHE A 370 23.56 -9.39 27.41
C PHE A 370 24.63 -8.28 27.52
N ASP A 371 25.69 -8.47 28.31
CA ASP A 371 26.72 -7.43 28.55
C ASP A 371 26.07 -6.14 29.08
N MET A 372 25.27 -6.28 30.14
CA MET A 372 24.47 -5.21 30.75
C MET A 372 24.91 -4.93 32.18
N ARG A 373 25.06 -3.65 32.53
CA ARG A 373 25.31 -3.25 33.92
C ARG A 373 24.00 -3.35 34.71
N GLN A 374 24.08 -3.64 36.00
CA GLN A 374 22.91 -3.85 36.88
C GLN A 374 21.86 -2.71 36.79
N HIS A 375 22.29 -1.46 36.68
CA HIS A 375 21.42 -0.28 36.52
C HIS A 375 20.88 -0.04 35.08
N GLU A 376 21.14 -0.95 34.13
CA GLU A 376 20.60 -0.94 32.77
C GLU A 376 19.56 -2.06 32.56
N ILE A 377 19.38 -2.99 33.50
CA ILE A 377 18.53 -4.20 33.37
C ILE A 377 17.04 -3.82 33.43
N PRO A 378 16.23 -4.10 32.40
CA PRO A 378 14.81 -3.78 32.41
C PRO A 378 14.01 -4.70 33.33
N THR A 379 13.06 -4.14 34.07
CA THR A 379 12.03 -4.93 34.77
C THR A 379 10.96 -5.39 33.78
N ALA A 380 10.48 -6.63 33.93
CA ALA A 380 9.39 -7.15 33.08
C ALA A 380 8.14 -6.25 33.12
N LYS A 381 7.79 -5.73 34.31
CA LYS A 381 6.69 -4.76 34.51
C LYS A 381 6.90 -3.45 33.72
N GLY A 382 8.12 -2.93 33.66
CA GLY A 382 8.45 -1.71 32.91
C GLY A 382 8.31 -1.89 31.38
N VAL A 383 8.71 -3.05 30.85
CA VAL A 383 8.56 -3.37 29.42
C VAL A 383 7.10 -3.68 29.07
N ALA A 384 6.37 -4.39 29.93
CA ALA A 384 4.93 -4.62 29.76
C ALA A 384 4.14 -3.29 29.78
N GLY A 385 4.51 -2.36 30.66
CA GLY A 385 3.95 -1.01 30.69
C GLY A 385 4.21 -0.24 29.38
N PHE A 386 5.43 -0.31 28.84
CA PHE A 386 5.78 0.30 27.55
C PHE A 386 4.96 -0.29 26.39
N ALA A 387 4.86 -1.62 26.32
CA ALA A 387 4.05 -2.32 25.32
C ALA A 387 2.56 -1.94 25.42
N GLY A 388 2.03 -1.83 26.65
CA GLY A 388 0.66 -1.36 26.90
C GLY A 388 0.42 0.08 26.44
N VAL A 389 1.33 1.00 26.74
CA VAL A 389 1.23 2.40 26.28
C VAL A 389 1.32 2.49 24.76
N LEU A 390 2.24 1.76 24.11
CA LEU A 390 2.32 1.74 22.65
C LEU A 390 1.12 1.06 21.97
N PHE A 391 0.52 0.04 22.60
CA PHE A 391 -0.74 -0.53 22.14
C PHE A 391 -1.90 0.47 22.25
N LEU A 392 -2.00 1.23 23.35
CA LEU A 392 -2.97 2.32 23.48
C LEU A 392 -2.73 3.42 22.44
N VAL A 393 -1.47 3.78 22.13
CA VAL A 393 -1.13 4.69 21.04
C VAL A 393 -1.54 4.11 19.67
N GLN A 394 -1.34 2.81 19.43
CA GLN A 394 -1.81 2.15 18.19
C GLN A 394 -3.34 2.21 18.08
N MET A 395 -4.07 1.93 19.15
CA MET A 395 -5.54 2.02 19.18
C MET A 395 -6.04 3.46 19.05
N ALA A 396 -5.35 4.45 19.63
CA ALA A 396 -5.69 5.86 19.48
C ALA A 396 -5.42 6.38 18.05
N VAL A 397 -4.28 6.04 17.44
CA VAL A 397 -3.91 6.52 16.11
C VAL A 397 -4.70 5.79 15.01
N PHE A 398 -4.68 4.46 14.99
CA PHE A 398 -5.34 3.68 13.93
C PHE A 398 -6.81 3.40 14.25
N GLY A 399 -7.15 3.08 15.50
CA GLY A 399 -8.52 2.76 15.89
C GLY A 399 -9.45 3.97 15.87
N ALA A 400 -9.00 5.16 16.30
CA ALA A 400 -9.82 6.37 16.16
C ALA A 400 -9.91 6.84 14.69
N ALA A 401 -8.87 6.62 13.87
CA ALA A 401 -8.95 6.85 12.43
C ALA A 401 -9.96 5.89 11.76
N ALA A 402 -9.98 4.62 12.17
CA ALA A 402 -10.95 3.64 11.71
C ALA A 402 -12.38 4.02 12.12
N HIS A 403 -12.59 4.36 13.39
CA HIS A 403 -13.91 4.77 13.90
C HIS A 403 -14.43 6.04 13.21
N ARG A 404 -13.56 7.02 12.91
CA ARG A 404 -13.94 8.25 12.18
C ARG A 404 -14.23 8.04 10.70
N ARG A 405 -13.55 7.10 10.03
CA ARG A 405 -13.73 6.83 8.59
C ARG A 405 -14.73 5.70 8.29
N GLY A 406 -15.12 4.91 9.30
CA GLY A 406 -16.05 3.78 9.13
C GLY A 406 -15.57 2.81 8.03
N ASP A 407 -16.48 2.38 7.17
CA ASP A 407 -16.18 1.51 6.02
C ASP A 407 -15.18 2.14 5.04
N GLN A 408 -14.98 3.46 5.07
CA GLN A 408 -13.97 4.13 4.24
C GLN A 408 -12.53 3.95 4.77
N PHE A 409 -12.33 3.41 5.97
CA PHE A 409 -10.99 3.16 6.50
C PHE A 409 -10.25 2.10 5.67
N GLY A 410 -9.25 2.54 4.87
CA GLY A 410 -8.58 1.67 3.89
C GLY A 410 -9.33 1.51 2.55
N GLN A 411 -10.35 2.32 2.31
CA GLN A 411 -10.91 2.58 0.97
C GLN A 411 -10.64 4.03 0.55
N ASP A 412 -10.67 4.95 1.51
CA ASP A 412 -10.13 6.29 1.40
C ASP A 412 -8.65 6.31 1.83
N GLU A 413 -7.78 6.54 0.86
CA GLU A 413 -6.33 6.33 0.96
C GLU A 413 -5.59 7.54 1.54
N VAL A 414 -6.29 8.65 1.77
CA VAL A 414 -5.66 9.92 2.18
C VAL A 414 -4.87 9.75 3.47
N ARG A 415 -3.55 9.89 3.34
CA ARG A 415 -2.58 10.09 4.43
C ARG A 415 -2.49 8.94 5.44
N MET A 416 -2.66 7.70 4.96
CA MET A 416 -2.49 6.50 5.80
C MET A 416 -1.03 6.28 6.23
N GLU A 417 -0.07 6.75 5.43
CA GLU A 417 1.35 6.84 5.79
C GLU A 417 1.58 7.76 6.99
N LEU A 418 0.82 8.86 7.12
CA LEU A 418 0.92 9.75 8.28
C LEU A 418 0.47 9.07 9.58
N LEU A 419 -0.40 8.07 9.54
CA LEU A 419 -0.77 7.29 10.74
C LEU A 419 0.42 6.45 11.22
N LEU A 420 1.15 5.79 10.31
CA LEU A 420 2.34 5.02 10.68
C LEU A 420 3.51 5.93 11.08
N VAL A 421 3.70 7.06 10.40
CA VAL A 421 4.70 8.06 10.78
C VAL A 421 4.38 8.66 12.16
N LEU A 422 3.11 9.02 12.44
CA LEU A 422 2.68 9.51 13.75
C LEU A 422 2.90 8.46 14.85
N TYR A 423 2.56 7.19 14.58
CA TYR A 423 2.85 6.08 15.49
C TYR A 423 4.35 5.97 15.80
N CYS A 424 5.21 6.01 14.77
CA CYS A 424 6.66 5.95 14.94
C CYS A 424 7.23 7.18 15.68
N VAL A 425 6.71 8.39 15.42
CA VAL A 425 7.10 9.61 16.13
C VAL A 425 6.69 9.55 17.61
N LEU A 426 5.46 9.12 17.92
CA LEU A 426 5.01 8.94 19.30
C LEU A 426 5.81 7.85 20.02
N ALA A 427 6.14 6.75 19.35
CA ALA A 427 7.00 5.70 19.91
C ALA A 427 8.43 6.19 20.18
N ALA A 428 9.01 7.00 19.29
CA ALA A 428 10.31 7.63 19.50
C ALA A 428 10.26 8.64 20.66
N LEU A 429 9.23 9.48 20.74
CA LEU A 429 9.04 10.43 21.84
C LEU A 429 8.94 9.68 23.18
N LEU A 430 8.17 8.59 23.28
CA LEU A 430 8.11 7.76 24.48
C LEU A 430 9.47 7.13 24.85
N LEU A 431 10.33 6.82 23.87
CA LEU A 431 11.68 6.32 24.09
C LEU A 431 12.68 7.40 24.56
N PHE A 432 12.48 8.66 24.18
CA PHE A 432 13.37 9.77 24.55
C PHE A 432 12.91 10.57 25.78
N CYS A 433 11.61 10.80 25.96
CA CYS A 433 11.03 11.59 27.05
C CYS A 433 11.26 10.96 28.45
N PRO A 434 11.34 11.75 29.53
CA PRO A 434 11.67 11.27 30.88
C PRO A 434 10.50 10.57 31.61
N PHE A 435 9.68 9.80 30.90
CA PHE A 435 8.70 8.92 31.52
C PHE A 435 9.39 7.75 32.23
N ASP A 436 8.80 7.28 33.33
CA ASP A 436 9.26 6.15 34.14
C ASP A 436 8.97 4.77 33.48
N VAL A 437 8.84 4.79 32.17
CA VAL A 437 8.52 3.66 31.31
C VAL A 437 9.81 3.30 30.56
N LEU A 438 10.39 2.13 30.91
CA LEU A 438 11.76 1.75 30.56
C LEU A 438 12.79 2.81 31.01
N HIS A 439 13.38 2.66 32.20
CA HIS A 439 14.34 3.63 32.77
C HIS A 439 15.49 4.02 31.80
N ARG A 440 15.90 5.31 31.85
CA ARG A 440 16.80 5.96 30.88
C ARG A 440 18.10 5.17 30.54
N PRO A 441 18.85 4.59 31.50
CA PRO A 441 20.03 3.77 31.18
C PRO A 441 19.73 2.62 30.21
N CYS A 442 18.67 1.85 30.43
CA CYS A 442 18.25 0.75 29.55
C CYS A 442 17.94 1.24 28.13
N ARG A 443 17.22 2.36 28.00
CA ARG A 443 16.90 2.95 26.67
C ARG A 443 18.18 3.36 25.94
N MET A 444 19.11 4.02 26.61
CA MET A 444 20.41 4.39 26.03
C MET A 444 21.27 3.18 25.69
N PHE A 445 21.22 2.10 26.48
CA PHE A 445 21.87 0.83 26.18
C PHE A 445 21.32 0.19 24.89
N ILE A 446 20.00 0.05 24.80
CA ILE A 446 19.32 -0.54 23.64
C ILE A 446 19.61 0.28 22.38
N ILE A 447 19.51 1.61 22.43
CA ILE A 447 19.84 2.52 21.32
C ILE A 447 21.30 2.34 20.88
N ARG A 448 22.25 2.24 21.82
CA ARG A 448 23.69 2.04 21.53
C ARG A 448 23.97 0.70 20.84
N LYS A 449 23.36 -0.39 21.31
CA LYS A 449 23.54 -1.73 20.71
C LYS A 449 22.81 -1.87 19.37
N LEU A 450 21.60 -1.31 19.22
CA LEU A 450 20.90 -1.24 17.92
C LEU A 450 21.65 -0.39 16.89
N GLY A 451 22.22 0.74 17.30
CA GLY A 451 23.07 1.57 16.44
C GLY A 451 24.26 0.79 15.87
N ARG A 452 24.90 -0.06 16.68
CA ARG A 452 25.97 -0.98 16.25
C ARG A 452 25.48 -2.14 15.37
N CYS A 453 24.20 -2.51 15.43
CA CYS A 453 23.61 -3.47 14.49
C CYS A 453 23.38 -2.83 13.10
N LEU A 454 22.94 -1.57 13.06
CA LEU A 454 22.70 -0.82 11.82
C LEU A 454 24.01 -0.33 11.17
N TRP A 455 24.98 0.08 11.99
CA TRP A 455 26.31 0.53 11.58
C TRP A 455 27.39 -0.24 12.37
N PRO A 456 27.84 -1.40 11.87
CA PRO A 456 28.78 -2.26 12.58
C PRO A 456 30.24 -1.75 12.53
N PHE A 457 30.56 -0.77 11.69
CA PHE A 457 31.90 -0.19 11.64
C PHE A 457 32.16 0.71 12.86
N GLN A 458 33.42 0.84 13.27
CA GLN A 458 33.76 1.63 14.46
C GLN A 458 33.70 3.15 14.19
N TYR A 459 33.70 3.92 15.29
CA TYR A 459 33.61 5.38 15.40
C TYR A 459 33.83 6.24 14.13
N ALA A 460 32.90 7.18 13.92
CA ALA A 460 33.03 8.34 13.02
C ALA A 460 33.44 8.01 11.57
N PHE A 461 32.48 7.51 10.77
CA PHE A 461 32.60 7.28 9.32
C PHE A 461 33.75 6.35 8.84
N SER A 462 34.48 5.71 9.76
CA SER A 462 35.45 4.67 9.41
C SER A 462 34.77 3.45 8.79
N LEU A 463 35.43 2.83 7.80
CA LEU A 463 35.04 1.54 7.21
C LEU A 463 35.77 0.35 7.86
N GLN A 464 36.45 0.57 9.00
CA GLN A 464 37.13 -0.50 9.71
C GLN A 464 36.14 -1.39 10.48
N LEU A 465 36.24 -2.70 10.24
CA LEU A 465 35.45 -3.73 10.94
C LEU A 465 35.90 -3.86 12.41
N PRO A 466 34.97 -4.12 13.36
CA PRO A 466 35.29 -4.34 14.78
C PRO A 466 36.45 -5.32 14.99
N PRO A 467 37.30 -5.15 16.01
CA PRO A 467 38.42 -6.05 16.28
C PRO A 467 37.97 -7.43 16.75
N SER A 468 36.85 -7.51 17.48
CA SER A 468 36.27 -8.73 18.02
C SER A 468 35.12 -9.28 17.16
N ALA A 469 34.73 -10.54 17.40
CA ALA A 469 33.50 -11.11 16.86
C ALA A 469 32.25 -10.41 17.44
N THR A 470 31.09 -10.60 16.79
CA THR A 470 29.84 -9.89 17.17
C THR A 470 29.34 -10.33 18.55
N PRO A 471 29.14 -9.40 19.52
CA PRO A 471 28.60 -9.73 20.84
C PRO A 471 27.21 -10.37 20.79
N PHE A 472 26.91 -11.27 21.75
CA PHE A 472 25.62 -11.97 21.80
C PHE A 472 24.41 -11.03 21.83
N VAL A 473 24.48 -9.91 22.54
CA VAL A 473 23.40 -8.90 22.58
C VAL A 473 23.12 -8.25 21.22
N GLU A 474 24.15 -8.02 20.40
CA GLU A 474 23.99 -7.47 19.04
C GLU A 474 23.45 -8.53 18.08
N VAL A 475 23.83 -9.79 18.27
CA VAL A 475 23.22 -10.95 17.60
C VAL A 475 21.74 -11.09 17.94
N PHE A 476 21.38 -11.06 19.24
CA PHE A 476 20.02 -11.25 19.73
C PHE A 476 19.08 -10.12 19.30
N LEU A 477 19.52 -8.86 19.39
CA LEU A 477 18.74 -7.71 18.92
C LEU A 477 18.50 -7.76 17.41
N ALA A 478 19.53 -8.07 16.62
CA ALA A 478 19.38 -8.21 15.17
C ALA A 478 18.52 -9.43 14.78
N ASP A 479 18.58 -10.54 15.53
CA ASP A 479 17.67 -11.67 15.35
C ASP A 479 16.22 -11.27 15.65
N GLY A 480 15.98 -10.41 16.64
CA GLY A 480 14.68 -9.76 16.85
C GLY A 480 14.22 -8.93 15.65
N LEU A 481 15.12 -8.16 15.01
CA LEU A 481 14.80 -7.37 13.81
C LEU A 481 14.35 -8.24 12.62
N THR A 482 14.79 -9.50 12.50
CA THR A 482 14.29 -10.40 11.43
C THR A 482 12.80 -10.68 11.56
N SER A 483 12.32 -10.86 12.80
CA SER A 483 10.89 -11.06 13.13
C SER A 483 10.08 -9.76 13.04
N LEU A 484 10.75 -8.60 12.98
CA LEU A 484 10.16 -7.27 12.71
C LEU A 484 10.35 -6.79 11.26
N SER A 485 10.82 -7.66 10.35
CA SER A 485 11.04 -7.33 8.93
C SER A 485 9.81 -6.73 8.23
N LYS A 486 8.59 -7.14 8.62
CA LYS A 486 7.34 -6.52 8.14
C LYS A 486 7.16 -5.07 8.63
N PHE A 487 7.44 -4.76 9.89
CA PHE A 487 7.38 -3.37 10.38
C PHE A 487 8.39 -2.46 9.67
N ILE A 488 9.59 -2.99 9.37
CA ILE A 488 10.63 -2.26 8.62
C ILE A 488 10.19 -2.03 7.16
N GLN A 489 9.60 -3.04 6.52
CA GLN A 489 8.93 -2.91 5.21
C GLN A 489 7.85 -1.81 5.24
N ASP A 490 7.00 -1.79 6.26
CA ASP A 490 5.87 -0.87 6.38
C ASP A 490 6.34 0.57 6.59
N ALA A 491 7.34 0.77 7.46
CA ALA A 491 7.94 2.06 7.73
C ALA A 491 8.66 2.64 6.49
N ALA A 492 9.38 1.80 5.73
CA ALA A 492 10.05 2.22 4.50
C ALA A 492 9.05 2.67 3.41
N VAL A 493 7.92 1.96 3.29
CA VAL A 493 6.83 2.34 2.38
C VAL A 493 6.16 3.63 2.83
N ALA A 494 5.82 3.77 4.11
CA ALA A 494 5.24 5.02 4.64
C ALA A 494 6.19 6.21 4.48
N PHE A 495 7.50 6.02 4.64
CA PHE A 495 8.49 7.07 4.39
C PHE A 495 8.56 7.47 2.91
N MET A 496 8.53 6.53 1.96
CA MET A 496 8.52 6.89 0.53
C MET A 496 7.26 7.68 0.17
N LEU A 497 6.10 7.28 0.68
CA LEU A 497 4.84 8.00 0.48
C LEU A 497 4.86 9.40 1.10
N LEU A 498 5.42 9.55 2.31
CA LEU A 498 5.62 10.86 2.92
C LEU A 498 6.50 11.76 2.04
N CYS A 499 7.62 11.24 1.51
CA CYS A 499 8.48 11.99 0.59
C CYS A 499 7.75 12.42 -0.70
N LEU A 500 6.91 11.55 -1.28
CA LEU A 500 6.09 11.88 -2.46
C LEU A 500 4.95 12.86 -2.11
N SER A 501 4.44 12.87 -0.88
CA SER A 501 3.36 13.76 -0.44
C SER A 501 3.75 15.25 -0.37
N PHE A 502 5.06 15.55 -0.46
CA PHE A 502 5.58 16.91 -0.59
C PHE A 502 5.69 17.39 -2.05
N THR A 503 5.53 16.52 -3.04
CA THR A 503 5.80 16.82 -4.46
C THR A 503 4.70 16.41 -5.44
N GLN A 504 3.73 15.59 -5.01
CA GLN A 504 2.61 15.14 -5.84
C GLN A 504 1.26 15.52 -5.23
N GLU A 505 0.25 15.76 -6.07
CA GLU A 505 -1.13 15.99 -5.60
C GLU A 505 -1.75 14.72 -5.01
N LEU A 506 -2.84 14.88 -4.25
CA LEU A 506 -3.40 13.83 -3.39
C LEU A 506 -3.86 12.58 -4.18
N GLU A 507 -4.38 12.79 -5.40
CA GLU A 507 -4.82 11.73 -6.30
C GLU A 507 -3.65 11.06 -7.03
N GLU A 508 -2.62 11.83 -7.40
CA GLU A 508 -1.36 11.29 -7.94
C GLU A 508 -0.62 10.44 -6.90
N LEU A 509 -0.72 10.80 -5.62
CA LEU A 509 -0.11 10.05 -4.51
C LEU A 509 -0.80 8.68 -4.34
N ARG A 510 -2.13 8.66 -4.41
CA ARG A 510 -2.97 7.44 -4.47
C ARG A 510 -2.62 6.58 -5.68
N GLY A 511 -2.58 7.17 -6.88
CA GLY A 511 -2.15 6.50 -8.10
C GLY A 511 -0.73 5.94 -8.00
N SER A 512 0.18 6.68 -7.36
CA SER A 512 1.56 6.28 -7.11
C SER A 512 1.68 5.12 -6.11
N TYR A 513 0.88 5.10 -5.05
CA TYR A 513 0.83 3.94 -4.16
C TYR A 513 0.35 2.69 -4.91
N VAL A 514 -0.81 2.77 -5.56
CA VAL A 514 -1.41 1.59 -6.21
C VAL A 514 -0.59 1.08 -7.39
N THR A 515 0.09 1.98 -8.13
CA THR A 515 0.75 1.67 -9.41
C THR A 515 2.28 1.59 -9.32
N LYS A 516 2.95 2.44 -8.53
CA LYS A 516 4.42 2.40 -8.38
C LYS A 516 4.86 1.43 -7.29
N MET A 517 4.15 1.32 -6.16
CA MET A 517 4.60 0.47 -5.04
C MET A 517 4.47 -1.04 -5.31
N LYS A 518 3.44 -1.48 -6.04
CA LYS A 518 3.24 -2.90 -6.42
C LYS A 518 4.25 -3.43 -7.45
N HIS A 519 5.09 -2.53 -7.98
CA HIS A 519 6.20 -2.83 -8.88
C HIS A 519 7.54 -2.30 -8.35
N SER A 520 7.57 -1.80 -7.11
CA SER A 520 8.78 -1.26 -6.49
C SER A 520 9.60 -2.37 -5.83
N PRO A 521 10.95 -2.37 -5.97
CA PRO A 521 11.81 -3.23 -5.16
C PRO A 521 11.90 -2.78 -3.69
N LEU A 522 11.49 -1.55 -3.34
CA LEU A 522 11.70 -1.00 -1.98
C LEU A 522 11.13 -1.87 -0.85
N PRO A 523 9.90 -2.43 -0.92
CA PRO A 523 9.35 -3.23 0.16
C PRO A 523 10.18 -4.51 0.43
N TYR A 524 10.76 -5.09 -0.62
CA TYR A 524 11.62 -6.28 -0.54
C TYR A 524 13.03 -5.94 -0.06
N PHE A 525 13.58 -4.80 -0.49
CA PHE A 525 14.85 -4.30 0.01
C PHE A 525 14.76 -4.00 1.51
N ALA A 526 13.71 -3.30 1.95
CA ALA A 526 13.44 -3.02 3.36
C ALA A 526 13.26 -4.30 4.19
N ALA A 527 12.47 -5.27 3.69
CA ALA A 527 12.34 -6.58 4.33
C ALA A 527 13.67 -7.37 4.39
N SER A 528 14.61 -7.11 3.48
CA SER A 528 15.94 -7.74 3.45
C SER A 528 16.92 -7.18 4.48
N VAL A 529 16.78 -5.92 4.88
CA VAL A 529 17.76 -5.22 5.75
C VAL A 529 18.15 -6.02 7.01
N PRO A 530 17.23 -6.62 7.79
CA PRO A 530 17.61 -7.44 8.95
C PRO A 530 18.47 -8.65 8.59
N TYR A 531 18.18 -9.32 7.48
CA TYR A 531 18.92 -10.50 7.03
C TYR A 531 20.31 -10.12 6.50
N ILE A 532 20.45 -8.95 5.86
CA ILE A 532 21.75 -8.37 5.50
C ILE A 532 22.58 -8.10 6.77
N ILE A 533 22.00 -7.43 7.78
CA ILE A 533 22.68 -7.17 9.07
C ILE A 533 23.16 -8.47 9.71
N ARG A 534 22.32 -9.51 9.76
CA ARG A 534 22.69 -10.82 10.30
C ARG A 534 23.79 -11.51 9.49
N ALA A 535 23.73 -11.48 8.16
CA ALA A 535 24.80 -12.00 7.30
C ALA A 535 26.12 -11.25 7.54
N THR A 536 26.11 -9.93 7.63
CA THR A 536 27.30 -9.10 7.92
C THR A 536 27.87 -9.40 9.31
N GLN A 537 27.05 -9.52 10.36
CA GLN A 537 27.50 -9.93 11.70
C GLN A 537 28.16 -11.33 11.69
N CYS A 538 27.60 -12.28 10.93
CA CYS A 538 28.19 -13.60 10.77
C CYS A 538 29.52 -13.55 10.00
N LEU A 539 29.65 -12.73 8.95
CA LEU A 539 30.90 -12.52 8.21
C LEU A 539 31.99 -11.80 9.03
N ILE A 540 31.61 -10.83 9.87
CA ILE A 540 32.52 -10.21 10.85
C ILE A 540 33.05 -11.28 11.82
N SER A 541 32.15 -12.11 12.35
CA SER A 541 32.52 -13.16 13.30
C SER A 541 33.37 -14.25 12.64
N PHE A 542 33.10 -14.62 11.38
CA PHE A 542 33.96 -15.46 10.54
C PHE A 542 35.37 -14.86 10.40
N LYS A 543 35.49 -13.56 10.14
CA LYS A 543 36.78 -12.88 9.94
C LYS A 543 37.58 -12.68 11.23
N ARG A 544 36.92 -12.67 12.40
CA ARG A 544 37.55 -12.47 13.72
C ARG A 544 37.74 -13.74 14.55
N THR A 545 37.16 -14.88 14.14
CA THR A 545 37.33 -16.16 14.81
C THR A 545 38.52 -16.92 14.26
N THR A 546 39.47 -17.28 15.13
CA THR A 546 40.71 -17.99 14.78
C THR A 546 40.51 -19.49 14.63
N ASN A 547 39.69 -20.13 15.47
CA ASN A 547 39.37 -21.55 15.37
C ASN A 547 38.67 -21.85 14.04
N SER A 548 39.25 -22.74 13.24
CA SER A 548 38.72 -23.07 11.90
C SER A 548 37.33 -23.69 11.94
N ASN A 549 36.99 -24.45 13.00
CA ASN A 549 35.68 -25.09 13.15
C ASN A 549 34.59 -24.06 13.45
N ASP A 550 34.81 -23.20 14.46
CA ASP A 550 33.86 -22.14 14.81
C ASP A 550 33.72 -21.11 13.69
N ARG A 551 34.83 -20.80 12.99
CA ARG A 551 34.81 -20.01 11.76
C ARG A 551 33.93 -20.64 10.68
N PHE A 552 34.02 -21.95 10.45
CA PHE A 552 33.14 -22.63 9.49
C PHE A 552 31.66 -22.57 9.93
N LEU A 553 31.36 -22.69 11.22
CA LEU A 553 30.00 -22.48 11.74
C LEU A 553 29.49 -21.04 11.47
N HIS A 554 30.34 -20.01 11.57
CA HIS A 554 29.97 -18.65 11.17
C HIS A 554 29.69 -18.51 9.67
N LEU A 555 30.39 -19.24 8.80
CA LEU A 555 30.08 -19.28 7.36
C LEU A 555 28.72 -19.95 7.10
N LEU A 556 28.45 -21.10 7.74
CA LEU A 556 27.14 -21.76 7.64
C LEU A 556 26.01 -20.84 8.14
N ASN A 557 26.18 -20.15 9.27
CA ASN A 557 25.20 -19.19 9.77
C ASN A 557 25.00 -18.01 8.79
N THR A 558 26.05 -17.58 8.08
CA THR A 558 25.92 -16.61 6.98
C THR A 558 25.00 -17.14 5.88
N LEU A 559 25.22 -18.39 5.43
CA LEU A 559 24.40 -19.03 4.40
C LEU A 559 22.92 -19.19 4.80
N LYS A 560 22.60 -19.30 6.10
CA LYS A 560 21.22 -19.29 6.62
C LYS A 560 20.50 -17.98 6.30
N TYR A 561 21.17 -16.84 6.46
CA TYR A 561 20.60 -15.55 6.10
C TYR A 561 20.63 -15.30 4.59
N CYS A 562 21.64 -15.80 3.85
CA CYS A 562 21.65 -15.75 2.39
C CYS A 562 20.51 -16.54 1.75
N SER A 563 20.12 -17.70 2.29
CA SER A 563 18.95 -18.45 1.80
C SER A 563 17.62 -17.72 2.09
N SER A 564 17.53 -16.95 3.17
CA SER A 564 16.39 -16.04 3.40
C SER A 564 16.37 -14.87 2.42
N LEU A 565 17.52 -14.27 2.11
CA LEU A 565 17.66 -13.24 1.08
C LEU A 565 17.27 -13.76 -0.31
N LEU A 566 17.63 -15.00 -0.64
CA LEU A 566 17.23 -15.64 -1.90
C LEU A 566 15.70 -15.78 -2.01
N VAL A 567 15.03 -16.24 -0.94
CA VAL A 567 13.56 -16.32 -0.90
C VAL A 567 12.92 -14.94 -1.11
N ILE A 568 13.42 -13.90 -0.44
CA ILE A 568 12.91 -12.52 -0.63
C ILE A 568 13.14 -12.04 -2.07
N SER A 569 14.30 -12.34 -2.66
CA SER A 569 14.67 -11.93 -4.02
C SER A 569 13.81 -12.61 -5.09
N VAL A 570 13.59 -13.91 -4.98
CA VAL A 570 12.71 -14.66 -5.90
C VAL A 570 11.25 -14.22 -5.74
N GLY A 571 10.82 -13.86 -4.52
CA GLY A 571 9.51 -13.25 -4.28
C GLY A 571 9.34 -11.83 -4.84
N ALA A 572 10.44 -11.08 -5.02
CA ALA A 572 10.45 -9.74 -5.59
C ALA A 572 10.43 -9.75 -7.13
N TYR A 573 11.11 -10.74 -7.74
CA TYR A 573 11.39 -10.80 -9.18
C TYR A 573 10.15 -10.54 -10.09
N PRO A 574 8.96 -11.13 -9.86
CA PRO A 574 7.80 -10.89 -10.70
C PRO A 574 7.28 -9.44 -10.65
N GLN A 575 7.43 -8.74 -9.51
CA GLN A 575 7.00 -7.35 -9.39
C GLN A 575 8.00 -6.39 -10.06
N VAL A 576 9.30 -6.66 -9.92
CA VAL A 576 10.39 -5.84 -10.51
C VAL A 576 10.46 -5.96 -12.03
N MET A 577 10.25 -7.16 -12.59
CA MET A 577 10.37 -7.39 -14.04
C MET A 577 9.15 -6.91 -14.86
N GLY A 578 8.12 -6.35 -14.23
CA GLY A 578 6.90 -5.88 -14.91
C GLY A 578 6.06 -6.99 -15.57
N VAL A 579 6.41 -8.27 -15.36
CA VAL A 579 5.71 -9.41 -15.96
C VAL A 579 4.29 -9.46 -15.40
N GLY A 580 3.30 -9.41 -16.30
CA GLY A 580 1.88 -9.50 -15.95
C GLY A 580 1.58 -10.71 -15.07
N SER A 581 0.56 -10.62 -14.21
CA SER A 581 0.44 -11.40 -12.97
C SER A 581 0.39 -12.94 -13.07
N GLY A 582 0.47 -13.54 -14.26
CA GLY A 582 0.74 -14.98 -14.43
C GLY A 582 2.22 -15.28 -14.22
N HIS A 583 2.57 -15.84 -13.05
CA HIS A 583 3.88 -16.49 -12.88
C HIS A 583 3.97 -17.71 -13.80
N SER A 584 5.16 -18.03 -14.32
CA SER A 584 5.35 -19.37 -14.90
C SER A 584 5.27 -20.44 -13.82
N LYS A 585 4.93 -21.68 -14.20
CA LYS A 585 4.96 -22.83 -13.28
C LYS A 585 6.36 -23.05 -12.70
N ASP A 586 7.39 -22.72 -13.45
CA ASP A 586 8.80 -22.90 -13.10
C ASP A 586 9.26 -21.88 -12.05
N GLN A 587 8.91 -20.59 -12.22
CA GLN A 587 9.14 -19.55 -11.21
C GLN A 587 8.45 -19.89 -9.89
N SER A 588 7.21 -20.38 -9.98
CA SER A 588 6.41 -20.81 -8.84
C SER A 588 7.06 -21.99 -8.09
N THR A 589 7.55 -22.97 -8.85
CA THR A 589 8.24 -24.15 -8.31
C THR A 589 9.59 -23.80 -7.69
N PHE A 590 10.35 -22.89 -8.31
CA PHE A 590 11.64 -22.43 -7.81
C PHE A 590 11.50 -21.63 -6.51
N PHE A 591 10.50 -20.73 -6.40
CA PHE A 591 10.20 -20.07 -5.14
C PHE A 591 9.90 -21.10 -4.03
N LEU A 592 9.02 -22.06 -4.32
CA LEU A 592 8.61 -23.08 -3.34
C LEU A 592 9.82 -23.89 -2.84
N PHE A 593 10.72 -24.29 -3.75
CA PHE A 593 11.97 -24.96 -3.40
C PHE A 593 12.84 -24.09 -2.47
N CYS A 594 13.09 -22.83 -2.80
CA CYS A 594 13.86 -21.92 -1.96
C CYS A 594 13.21 -21.72 -0.57
N ALA A 595 11.88 -21.58 -0.51
CA ALA A 595 11.14 -21.38 0.73
C ALA A 595 11.19 -22.60 1.65
N VAL A 596 11.00 -23.81 1.10
CA VAL A 596 11.13 -25.07 1.85
C VAL A 596 12.57 -25.26 2.34
N PHE A 597 13.57 -25.07 1.46
CA PHE A 597 14.98 -25.18 1.82
C PHE A 597 15.36 -24.22 2.97
N ASN A 598 15.03 -22.94 2.85
CA ASN A 598 15.31 -21.94 3.88
C ASN A 598 14.63 -22.25 5.22
N SER A 599 13.38 -22.74 5.17
CA SER A 599 12.59 -23.08 6.36
C SER A 599 13.16 -24.29 7.09
N MET A 600 13.54 -25.35 6.35
CA MET A 600 14.15 -26.57 6.92
C MET A 600 15.58 -26.31 7.43
N TYR A 601 16.39 -25.55 6.69
CA TYR A 601 17.74 -25.20 7.13
C TYR A 601 17.69 -24.33 8.41
N SER A 602 16.79 -23.35 8.46
CA SER A 602 16.62 -22.49 9.63
C SER A 602 16.03 -23.23 10.84
N PHE A 603 15.12 -24.20 10.63
CA PHE A 603 14.62 -25.08 11.69
C PHE A 603 15.75 -25.93 12.30
N MET A 604 16.53 -26.61 11.43
CA MET A 604 17.67 -27.41 11.88
C MET A 604 18.70 -26.56 12.62
N TRP A 605 18.93 -25.32 12.17
CA TRP A 605 19.80 -24.37 12.86
C TRP A 605 19.27 -23.98 14.24
N ASP A 606 17.98 -23.63 14.35
CA ASP A 606 17.36 -23.23 15.62
C ASP A 606 17.53 -24.35 16.68
N VAL A 607 17.19 -25.58 16.32
CA VAL A 607 17.28 -26.75 17.22
C VAL A 607 18.74 -27.08 17.59
N ILE A 608 19.65 -27.21 16.62
CA ILE A 608 20.99 -27.77 16.84
C ILE A 608 22.01 -26.72 17.30
N MET A 609 21.99 -25.53 16.70
CA MET A 609 23.02 -24.51 16.92
C MET A 609 22.54 -23.43 17.89
N ASP A 610 21.30 -22.97 17.73
CA ASP A 610 20.81 -21.86 18.54
C ASP A 610 20.24 -22.31 19.90
N TRP A 611 19.73 -23.55 20.02
CA TRP A 611 19.28 -24.16 21.29
C TRP A 611 20.18 -25.29 21.83
N GLY A 612 21.10 -25.83 21.02
CA GLY A 612 22.01 -26.89 21.48
C GLY A 612 21.36 -28.25 21.72
N LEU A 613 20.19 -28.51 21.13
CA LEU A 613 19.48 -29.78 21.22
C LEU A 613 19.94 -30.72 20.07
N GLY A 614 19.76 -32.03 20.23
CA GLY A 614 20.19 -33.01 19.22
C GLY A 614 21.71 -33.15 19.01
N GLN A 615 22.55 -32.40 19.74
CA GLN A 615 24.02 -32.47 19.58
C GLN A 615 24.55 -33.86 19.97
N PRO A 616 25.32 -34.55 19.11
CA PRO A 616 25.67 -35.95 19.31
C PRO A 616 26.73 -36.19 20.39
N SER A 617 27.49 -35.15 20.77
CA SER A 617 28.65 -35.18 21.68
C SER A 617 28.33 -34.83 23.14
N LEU A 618 27.12 -34.37 23.47
CA LEU A 618 26.71 -34.15 24.86
C LEU A 618 26.26 -35.47 25.51
N PRO A 619 26.49 -35.68 26.82
CA PRO A 619 26.15 -36.94 27.50
C PRO A 619 24.65 -37.20 27.47
N LYS A 620 24.24 -38.22 26.71
CA LYS A 620 22.84 -38.53 26.39
C LYS A 620 22.11 -39.17 27.57
N ARG A 621 21.37 -38.39 28.36
CA ARG A 621 20.46 -38.91 29.40
C ARG A 621 19.01 -39.12 28.93
N VAL A 622 18.57 -38.44 27.86
CA VAL A 622 17.23 -38.55 27.26
C VAL A 622 17.36 -38.49 25.74
N ARG A 623 16.45 -39.14 24.99
CA ARG A 623 16.47 -39.14 23.51
C ARG A 623 16.49 -37.70 22.95
N PHE A 624 17.56 -37.31 22.27
CA PHE A 624 17.70 -36.05 21.50
C PHE A 624 17.76 -34.73 22.30
N LEU A 625 17.65 -34.73 23.64
CA LEU A 625 17.85 -33.52 24.45
C LEU A 625 19.25 -33.49 25.10
N ARG A 626 19.74 -32.27 25.36
CA ARG A 626 20.95 -32.03 26.17
C ARG A 626 20.70 -32.29 27.66
N HIS A 627 21.77 -32.50 28.42
CA HIS A 627 21.71 -32.87 29.83
C HIS A 627 21.29 -31.75 30.80
N GLN A 628 21.68 -30.50 30.54
CA GLN A 628 21.30 -29.32 31.33
C GLN A 628 20.07 -28.62 30.73
N LEU A 629 18.97 -28.63 31.48
CA LEU A 629 17.66 -28.06 31.12
C LEU A 629 17.12 -27.31 32.35
N LEU A 630 16.88 -26.00 32.24
CA LEU A 630 16.37 -25.17 33.35
C LEU A 630 14.84 -25.07 33.40
N TYR A 631 14.15 -25.33 32.28
CA TYR A 631 12.70 -25.36 32.21
C TYR A 631 12.19 -26.79 32.47
N SER A 632 11.26 -26.93 33.42
CA SER A 632 10.71 -28.22 33.84
C SER A 632 9.18 -28.24 33.66
N PRO A 633 8.56 -29.34 33.21
CA PRO A 633 9.17 -30.62 32.81
C PRO A 633 9.86 -30.59 31.43
N ALA A 634 10.80 -31.53 31.22
CA ALA A 634 11.56 -31.64 29.97
C ALA A 634 10.71 -31.92 28.71
N THR A 635 9.42 -32.27 28.86
CA THR A 635 8.46 -32.38 27.74
C THR A 635 8.26 -31.05 27.01
N ILE A 636 8.48 -29.90 27.69
CA ILE A 636 8.38 -28.56 27.11
C ILE A 636 9.29 -28.41 25.88
N TYR A 637 10.51 -28.93 25.90
CA TYR A 637 11.45 -28.78 24.77
C TYR A 637 10.98 -29.52 23.51
N TYR A 638 10.36 -30.70 23.63
CA TYR A 638 9.79 -31.40 22.47
C TYR A 638 8.57 -30.66 21.90
N VAL A 639 7.75 -30.05 22.77
CA VAL A 639 6.62 -29.19 22.35
C VAL A 639 7.15 -27.94 21.62
N VAL A 640 8.21 -27.31 22.14
CA VAL A 640 8.88 -26.15 21.50
C VAL A 640 9.46 -26.51 20.12
N ILE A 641 10.10 -27.68 19.98
CA ILE A 641 10.58 -28.18 18.68
C ILE A 641 9.41 -28.39 17.69
N ALA A 642 8.33 -29.04 18.13
CA ALA A 642 7.16 -29.29 17.28
C ALA A 642 6.44 -28.00 16.85
N ILE A 643 6.35 -27.01 17.76
CA ILE A 643 5.79 -25.70 17.45
C ILE A 643 6.68 -24.93 16.48
N ASP A 644 8.00 -24.87 16.66
CA ASP A 644 8.87 -24.15 15.72
C ASP A 644 8.86 -24.77 14.33
N PHE A 645 8.88 -26.10 14.23
CA PHE A 645 8.69 -26.81 12.96
C PHE A 645 7.39 -26.39 12.25
N SER A 646 6.28 -26.40 12.98
CA SER A 646 4.95 -26.04 12.45
C SER A 646 4.89 -24.56 12.02
N LEU A 647 5.42 -23.65 12.85
CA LEU A 647 5.43 -22.21 12.56
C LEU A 647 6.45 -21.84 11.47
N ARG A 648 7.49 -22.65 11.24
CA ARG A 648 8.39 -22.52 10.08
C ARG A 648 7.79 -23.05 8.79
N ILE A 649 6.93 -24.07 8.83
CA ILE A 649 6.16 -24.50 7.65
C ILE A 649 5.11 -23.44 7.26
N LEU A 650 4.54 -22.70 8.24
CA LEU A 650 3.64 -21.57 7.96
C LEU A 650 4.30 -20.51 7.04
N TRP A 651 5.62 -20.30 7.14
CA TRP A 651 6.35 -19.40 6.24
C TRP A 651 6.38 -19.86 4.78
N VAL A 652 6.25 -21.17 4.50
CA VAL A 652 6.09 -21.70 3.13
C VAL A 652 4.69 -21.36 2.59
N THR A 653 3.66 -21.46 3.43
CA THR A 653 2.28 -21.13 3.03
C THR A 653 2.05 -19.64 2.76
N LYS A 654 2.92 -18.76 3.26
CA LYS A 654 2.93 -17.30 3.01
C LYS A 654 3.02 -16.93 1.51
N TRP A 655 3.49 -17.85 0.66
CA TRP A 655 3.50 -17.69 -0.80
C TRP A 655 2.13 -17.94 -1.44
N TRP A 656 1.41 -18.96 -0.96
CA TRP A 656 0.05 -19.30 -1.41
C TRP A 656 -0.99 -18.22 -1.01
N ASP A 657 -0.74 -17.53 0.10
CA ASP A 657 -1.62 -16.55 0.73
C ASP A 657 -1.84 -15.22 -0.06
N TRP A 658 -0.94 -14.81 -0.95
CA TRP A 658 -1.01 -13.48 -1.57
C TRP A 658 -2.30 -13.21 -2.38
N ARG A 659 -3.08 -14.24 -2.72
CA ARG A 659 -4.36 -14.11 -3.44
C ARG A 659 -5.60 -14.65 -2.73
N GLN A 660 -5.49 -15.51 -1.71
CA GLN A 660 -6.63 -16.33 -1.27
C GLN A 660 -7.15 -16.04 0.15
N TYR A 661 -6.30 -15.91 1.17
CA TYR A 661 -6.74 -15.93 2.58
C TYR A 661 -6.87 -14.54 3.24
N GLY A 662 -7.12 -13.52 2.43
CA GLY A 662 -7.58 -12.20 2.89
C GLY A 662 -6.55 -11.40 3.71
N VAL A 663 -6.97 -10.97 4.91
CA VAL A 663 -6.23 -10.10 5.84
C VAL A 663 -5.80 -10.86 7.08
N ASP A 664 -6.70 -11.66 7.63
CA ASP A 664 -6.62 -12.19 8.98
C ASP A 664 -5.50 -13.21 9.11
N PHE A 665 -5.28 -14.01 8.05
CA PHE A 665 -4.11 -14.87 7.91
C PHE A 665 -2.80 -14.08 7.96
N LYS A 666 -2.74 -12.87 7.41
CA LYS A 666 -1.52 -12.04 7.42
C LYS A 666 -1.24 -11.51 8.81
N MET A 667 -2.25 -11.00 9.52
CA MET A 667 -2.12 -10.62 10.94
C MET A 667 -1.70 -11.83 11.80
N LEU A 668 -2.37 -12.98 11.63
CA LEU A 668 -2.05 -14.22 12.33
C LEU A 668 -0.61 -14.68 12.05
N SER A 669 -0.13 -14.61 10.80
CA SER A 669 1.24 -14.98 10.45
C SER A 669 2.31 -14.10 11.12
N GLN A 670 2.02 -12.82 11.36
CA GLN A 670 2.97 -11.91 12.03
C GLN A 670 2.96 -12.15 13.54
N LEU A 671 1.77 -12.34 14.15
CA LEU A 671 1.66 -12.77 15.54
C LEU A 671 2.33 -14.13 15.77
N ALA A 672 2.20 -15.06 14.83
CA ALA A 672 2.83 -16.38 14.87
C ALA A 672 4.36 -16.31 14.82
N GLU A 673 4.96 -15.51 13.93
CA GLU A 673 6.42 -15.29 13.92
C GLU A 673 6.91 -14.65 15.22
N VAL A 674 6.17 -13.67 15.76
CA VAL A 674 6.52 -13.05 17.04
C VAL A 674 6.44 -14.07 18.19
N CYS A 675 5.39 -14.87 18.27
CA CYS A 675 5.26 -15.94 19.27
C CYS A 675 6.40 -16.97 19.15
N ARG A 676 6.72 -17.38 17.91
CA ARG A 676 7.85 -18.26 17.59
C ARG A 676 9.18 -17.67 18.07
N ARG A 677 9.41 -16.37 17.83
CA ARG A 677 10.61 -15.65 18.29
C ARG A 677 10.68 -15.55 19.81
N CYS A 678 9.56 -15.30 20.50
CA CYS A 678 9.53 -15.25 21.96
C CYS A 678 9.80 -16.64 22.59
N MET A 679 9.29 -17.70 21.99
CA MET A 679 9.62 -19.08 22.35
C MET A 679 11.10 -19.40 22.11
N TRP A 680 11.64 -19.01 20.94
CA TRP A 680 13.06 -19.16 20.60
C TRP A 680 13.96 -18.40 21.58
N ASN A 681 13.57 -17.19 22.01
CA ASN A 681 14.30 -16.39 23.00
C ASN A 681 14.48 -17.15 24.32
N CYS A 682 13.45 -17.87 24.80
CA CYS A 682 13.51 -18.64 26.04
C CYS A 682 14.64 -19.67 26.04
N VAL A 683 14.68 -20.53 25.02
CA VAL A 683 15.67 -21.62 24.92
C VAL A 683 17.03 -21.11 24.44
N ARG A 684 17.06 -20.00 23.67
CA ARG A 684 18.30 -19.36 23.20
C ARG A 684 19.09 -18.71 24.34
N VAL A 685 18.43 -17.93 25.19
CA VAL A 685 19.08 -17.24 26.33
C VAL A 685 19.52 -18.26 27.38
N GLU A 686 18.68 -19.26 27.65
CA GLU A 686 19.02 -20.41 28.50
C GLU A 686 20.28 -21.14 28.01
N TRP A 687 20.37 -21.49 26.72
CA TRP A 687 21.57 -22.13 26.16
C TRP A 687 22.80 -21.23 26.21
N GLN A 688 22.63 -19.90 26.14
CA GLN A 688 23.74 -18.96 26.30
C GLN A 688 24.19 -18.83 27.76
N CYS A 689 23.29 -18.94 28.75
CA CYS A 689 23.66 -19.05 30.18
C CYS A 689 24.54 -20.29 30.40
N ILE A 690 24.05 -21.47 30.00
CA ILE A 690 24.76 -22.75 30.11
C ILE A 690 26.14 -22.69 29.44
N LYS A 691 26.25 -22.04 28.27
CA LYS A 691 27.56 -21.83 27.60
C LYS A 691 28.52 -20.97 28.41
N LEU A 692 28.05 -19.89 29.02
CA LEU A 692 28.87 -19.03 29.88
C LEU A 692 29.24 -19.72 31.20
N GLU A 693 28.36 -20.55 31.75
CA GLU A 693 28.66 -21.40 32.92
C GLU A 693 29.75 -22.43 32.59
N ILE A 694 29.63 -23.17 31.48
CA ILE A 694 30.64 -24.17 31.05
C ILE A 694 31.98 -23.50 30.71
N LEU A 695 31.97 -22.32 30.08
CA LEU A 695 33.20 -21.57 29.82
C LEU A 695 33.80 -21.01 31.11
N GLY A 696 32.96 -20.55 32.04
CA GLY A 696 33.38 -20.09 33.36
C GLY A 696 33.97 -21.21 34.21
N SER A 697 33.36 -22.40 34.24
CA SER A 697 33.88 -23.56 34.98
C SER A 697 35.16 -24.10 34.35
N LYS A 698 35.29 -24.06 33.01
CA LYS A 698 36.54 -24.40 32.33
C LYS A 698 37.64 -23.40 32.66
N LYS A 699 37.38 -22.10 32.53
CA LYS A 699 38.39 -21.09 32.88
C LYS A 699 38.74 -21.16 34.37
N LEU A 700 37.79 -21.38 35.27
CA LEU A 700 38.08 -21.61 36.69
C LEU A 700 38.94 -22.85 36.90
N SER A 701 38.74 -23.94 36.14
CA SER A 701 39.59 -25.12 36.20
C SER A 701 40.98 -24.89 35.62
N GLU A 702 41.10 -24.11 34.53
CA GLU A 702 42.38 -23.74 33.91
C GLU A 702 43.15 -22.78 34.82
N ASP A 703 42.52 -21.69 35.28
CA ASP A 703 43.05 -20.74 36.28
C ASP A 703 43.43 -21.44 37.60
N SER A 704 42.68 -22.47 38.04
CA SER A 704 43.02 -23.24 39.26
C SER A 704 44.18 -24.20 39.03
N MET A 705 44.28 -24.84 37.87
CA MET A 705 45.44 -25.69 37.53
C MET A 705 46.70 -24.85 37.34
N GLU A 706 46.61 -23.65 36.76
CA GLU A 706 47.71 -22.68 36.71
C GLU A 706 48.07 -22.18 38.12
N LEU A 707 47.08 -21.97 39.01
CA LEU A 707 47.33 -21.58 40.40
C LEU A 707 48.02 -22.72 41.19
N GLU A 708 47.52 -23.96 41.10
CA GLU A 708 48.13 -25.15 41.70
C GLU A 708 49.56 -25.34 41.20
N GLN A 709 49.81 -25.24 39.89
CA GLN A 709 51.17 -25.27 39.33
C GLN A 709 52.02 -24.09 39.81
N SER A 710 51.45 -22.89 40.02
CA SER A 710 52.20 -21.75 40.56
C SER A 710 52.54 -21.90 42.06
N MET A 711 51.72 -22.63 42.81
CA MET A 711 51.99 -22.98 44.20
C MET A 711 53.01 -24.12 44.33
N GLU A 712 52.94 -25.12 43.44
CA GLU A 712 53.91 -26.23 43.35
C GLU A 712 55.28 -25.77 42.85
N ASN A 713 55.34 -24.69 42.06
CA ASN A 713 56.58 -24.00 41.64
C ASN A 713 56.94 -22.79 42.52
N MET A 714 56.24 -22.55 43.63
CA MET A 714 56.63 -21.51 44.58
C MET A 714 57.84 -22.02 45.38
N PRO A 715 59.01 -21.34 45.35
CA PRO A 715 60.11 -21.73 46.21
C PRO A 715 59.67 -21.58 47.67
N LEU A 716 59.86 -22.63 48.45
CA LEU A 716 59.90 -22.50 49.91
C LEU A 716 60.93 -21.43 50.24
N MET A 717 60.60 -20.49 51.12
CA MET A 717 61.61 -19.58 51.64
C MET A 717 62.58 -20.41 52.48
N ASP A 718 63.87 -20.35 52.13
CA ASP A 718 64.93 -20.76 53.03
C ASP A 718 64.91 -19.80 54.22
N ASP A 719 64.72 -20.33 55.43
CA ASP A 719 64.79 -19.56 56.67
C ASP A 719 66.27 -19.19 56.94
N ASP A 720 66.65 -17.98 56.53
CA ASP A 720 68.03 -17.45 56.62
C ASP A 720 68.35 -16.97 58.06
N ASP A 721 68.68 -17.93 58.91
CA ASP A 721 68.89 -17.78 60.35
C ASP A 721 70.08 -16.83 60.69
N SER A 722 69.81 -15.74 61.40
CA SER A 722 70.85 -14.86 61.96
C SER A 722 70.54 -14.43 63.40
N GLU A 723 71.30 -15.05 64.31
CA GLU A 723 71.26 -15.01 65.78
C GLU A 723 70.55 -13.84 66.50
N SER A 724 69.66 -14.16 67.45
CA SER A 724 69.96 -14.02 68.89
C SER A 724 68.77 -14.39 69.82
N GLY A 725 69.03 -15.01 70.98
CA GLY A 725 68.10 -14.90 72.12
C GLY A 725 67.62 -16.16 72.90
N SER A 726 68.52 -17.05 73.34
CA SER A 726 68.41 -17.88 74.56
C SER A 726 67.19 -18.80 74.84
N SER A 727 67.50 -20.10 75.05
CA SER A 727 66.85 -21.08 75.98
C SER A 727 65.33 -21.37 75.87
N GLY A 728 64.87 -22.62 75.87
CA GLY A 728 65.55 -23.93 75.99
C GLY A 728 64.68 -24.95 76.74
N GLY A 729 64.86 -26.25 76.45
CA GLY A 729 64.15 -27.35 77.10
C GLY A 729 63.88 -28.52 76.14
N ASP A 730 64.27 -29.72 76.56
CA ASP A 730 64.19 -30.98 75.81
C ASP A 730 62.84 -31.70 76.03
N ASP A 731 62.43 -32.58 75.09
CA ASP A 731 62.24 -34.04 75.32
C ASP A 731 61.61 -34.76 74.09
N ASP A 732 61.78 -36.09 74.05
CA ASP A 732 61.44 -37.01 72.95
C ASP A 732 59.93 -37.35 72.80
N ASP A 733 59.50 -37.84 71.61
CA ASP A 733 59.22 -39.28 71.38
C ASP A 733 59.00 -39.63 69.88
N GLN A 734 58.93 -40.92 69.56
CA GLN A 734 58.94 -41.55 68.24
C GLN A 734 57.54 -42.01 67.78
N GLY A 735 57.41 -42.55 66.56
CA GLY A 735 56.39 -43.61 66.32
C GLY A 735 55.58 -43.62 65.01
N THR A 736 56.22 -43.99 63.90
CA THR A 736 55.73 -44.96 62.89
C THR A 736 54.29 -44.91 62.33
N VAL A 737 54.20 -44.80 61.00
CA VAL A 737 52.98 -44.92 60.16
C VAL A 737 52.38 -46.34 60.12
N ARG A 738 51.03 -46.49 60.21
CA ARG A 738 50.24 -47.38 59.32
C ARG A 738 48.70 -47.23 59.33
N GLN A 739 48.18 -47.15 58.10
CA GLN A 739 46.83 -47.37 57.54
C GLN A 739 45.68 -47.96 58.41
N SER A 740 44.48 -47.42 58.17
CA SER A 740 43.23 -48.18 57.94
C SER A 740 42.30 -47.34 57.05
N ASP A 741 41.43 -47.98 56.27
CA ASP A 741 40.55 -47.35 55.27
C ASP A 741 39.24 -46.78 55.88
N GLU A 742 38.64 -45.76 55.25
CA GLU A 742 37.25 -45.85 54.74
C GLU A 742 36.82 -44.65 53.85
N LEU A 743 35.62 -44.75 53.27
CA LEU A 743 35.05 -43.81 52.28
C LEU A 743 34.64 -42.45 52.88
N MET A 744 34.79 -41.37 52.11
CA MET A 744 34.05 -40.11 52.33
C MET A 744 33.47 -39.52 51.05
N ALA A 745 32.30 -38.89 51.18
CA ALA A 745 31.57 -38.22 50.12
C ALA A 745 31.85 -36.70 50.11
N PRO A 746 31.68 -35.99 48.98
CA PRO A 746 31.91 -34.55 48.91
C PRO A 746 30.91 -33.76 49.77
N ALA A 747 31.42 -32.81 50.56
CA ALA A 747 30.64 -32.05 51.54
C ALA A 747 29.72 -31.00 50.90
N SER A 748 28.53 -30.82 51.49
CA SER A 748 27.58 -29.76 51.14
C SER A 748 27.91 -28.44 51.86
N ILE A 749 28.12 -27.35 51.12
CA ILE A 749 28.17 -26.00 51.69
C ILE A 749 26.77 -25.37 51.58
N THR A 750 26.20 -25.03 52.75
CA THR A 750 24.89 -24.38 52.85
C THR A 750 25.07 -22.86 52.83
N VAL A 751 24.34 -22.17 51.95
CA VAL A 751 24.20 -20.70 52.01
C VAL A 751 22.83 -20.37 52.60
N ALA A 752 22.81 -19.53 53.62
CA ALA A 752 21.60 -19.26 54.40
C ALA A 752 20.56 -18.45 53.62
N THR A 753 19.29 -18.81 53.80
CA THR A 753 18.15 -17.96 53.42
C THR A 753 17.83 -17.01 54.57
N PHE A 754 17.40 -15.78 54.24
CA PHE A 754 16.75 -14.89 55.19
C PHE A 754 15.45 -14.35 54.59
N SER A 755 14.41 -14.37 55.40
CA SER A 755 13.10 -13.78 55.11
C SER A 755 12.63 -13.02 56.34
N GLY A 756 11.99 -11.88 56.13
CA GLY A 756 11.55 -10.99 57.21
C GLY A 756 10.98 -9.71 56.64
N ASP A 757 9.77 -9.37 57.04
CA ASP A 757 8.98 -8.29 56.44
C ASP A 757 8.75 -7.13 57.44
N THR A 758 8.41 -5.96 56.90
CA THR A 758 7.76 -4.81 57.56
C THR A 758 8.48 -3.88 58.58
N THR A 759 8.10 -2.59 58.44
CA THR A 759 8.00 -1.48 59.43
C THR A 759 9.21 -0.63 59.88
N HIS A 760 9.24 0.60 59.34
CA HIS A 760 9.59 1.91 59.92
C HIS A 760 10.60 2.06 61.08
N VAL A 761 11.56 3.00 60.89
CA VAL A 761 11.62 4.28 61.65
C VAL A 761 12.44 5.33 60.87
N THR A 762 12.16 6.62 61.07
CA THR A 762 12.85 7.78 60.47
C THR A 762 13.81 8.42 61.50
N VAL A 763 14.94 9.03 61.09
CA VAL A 763 15.46 10.31 61.66
C VAL A 763 16.76 10.82 60.99
N LEU A 764 16.71 12.12 60.63
CA LEU A 764 17.72 13.20 60.48
C LEU A 764 19.18 12.96 60.00
N THR A 765 19.60 13.94 59.18
CA THR A 765 20.99 14.29 58.80
C THR A 765 21.61 15.34 59.75
N GLY A 766 22.95 15.43 59.85
CA GLY A 766 23.60 16.66 60.34
C GLY A 766 25.08 16.62 60.81
N ALA A 767 26.01 17.06 59.94
CA ALA A 767 27.40 17.51 60.26
C ALA A 767 28.35 16.46 60.93
N SER A 768 29.67 16.65 61.16
CA SER A 768 30.66 17.74 60.98
C SER A 768 32.11 17.14 61.04
N VAL A 769 33.28 17.73 60.69
CA VAL A 769 33.69 18.92 59.89
C VAL A 769 35.25 18.90 59.67
N ASN A 770 35.73 19.38 58.51
CA ASN A 770 37.10 19.88 58.13
C ASN A 770 38.43 19.29 58.68
N ARG A 771 39.42 19.12 57.78
CA ARG A 771 40.75 19.82 57.67
C ARG A 771 41.72 19.06 56.73
N HIS A 772 42.73 19.62 56.02
CA HIS A 772 43.12 21.01 55.71
C HIS A 772 44.01 21.12 54.42
N HIS A 773 44.11 22.35 53.88
CA HIS A 773 45.04 23.00 52.91
C HIS A 773 46.37 22.32 52.48
N ARG A 774 46.94 22.59 51.28
CA ARG A 774 47.38 23.88 50.63
C ARG A 774 47.31 23.77 49.08
N ARG A 775 46.97 24.76 48.23
CA ARG A 775 47.37 26.20 47.96
C ARG A 775 48.44 26.37 46.82
N PRO A 776 48.42 27.49 46.04
CA PRO A 776 48.71 27.43 44.58
C PRO A 776 49.61 28.55 43.98
N GLN A 777 49.75 28.56 42.65
CA GLN A 777 49.99 29.69 41.71
C GLN A 777 49.45 29.27 40.31
N SER A 778 48.91 30.05 39.34
CA SER A 778 48.63 31.49 39.08
C SER A 778 49.68 32.34 38.32
N PHE A 779 49.45 32.63 37.03
CA PHE A 779 49.58 33.97 36.38
C PHE A 779 49.07 34.03 34.91
N ASP A 780 48.31 35.08 34.63
CA ASP A 780 48.03 35.94 33.43
C ASP A 780 49.03 35.88 32.22
N ALA A 781 48.76 36.33 30.98
CA ALA A 781 47.53 36.80 30.26
C ALA A 781 47.78 36.90 28.72
N ASP A 782 46.73 37.30 27.97
CA ASP A 782 46.59 37.87 26.61
C ASP A 782 47.80 38.05 25.65
N GLY A 783 47.59 37.82 24.34
CA GLY A 783 48.48 38.24 23.24
C GLY A 783 48.06 37.78 21.83
N ASP A 784 48.15 38.68 20.84
CA ASP A 784 47.65 38.52 19.46
C ASP A 784 48.46 37.57 18.52
N ALA A 785 47.83 37.25 17.38
CA ALA A 785 48.45 36.74 16.13
C ALA A 785 49.24 37.86 15.39
N PRO A 786 50.01 37.66 14.28
CA PRO A 786 49.98 36.55 13.30
C PRO A 786 51.35 36.08 12.73
N GLY A 787 51.36 35.26 11.67
CA GLY A 787 52.53 35.07 10.78
C GLY A 787 52.59 33.77 9.96
N ASP A 788 52.74 33.87 8.63
CA ASP A 788 52.91 32.75 7.69
C ASP A 788 54.35 32.17 7.64
N ILE A 789 54.49 30.89 7.27
CA ILE A 789 55.57 30.39 6.37
C ILE A 789 54.99 29.34 5.39
N SER A 790 55.41 29.39 4.12
CA SER A 790 54.98 28.54 2.99
C SER A 790 55.73 27.19 2.90
N SER A 791 55.23 26.15 2.22
CA SER A 791 55.45 25.86 0.77
C SER A 791 55.33 24.32 0.54
N ALA A 792 55.21 23.70 -0.66
CA ALA A 792 54.71 24.06 -2.01
C ALA A 792 54.56 22.75 -2.86
N LEU A 793 54.23 22.87 -4.17
CA LEU A 793 53.92 21.84 -5.22
C LEU A 793 52.40 21.50 -5.33
N ALA A 794 51.61 21.90 -6.33
CA ALA A 794 51.73 21.93 -7.82
C ALA A 794 51.37 20.58 -8.51
N GLY A 795 50.53 20.53 -9.56
CA GLY A 795 49.68 21.59 -10.15
C GLY A 795 49.03 21.21 -11.51
N SER A 796 47.87 21.81 -11.84
CA SER A 796 47.23 22.02 -13.18
C SER A 796 45.79 22.54 -12.92
N THR A 797 45.18 23.59 -13.54
CA THR A 797 45.15 24.18 -14.90
C THR A 797 44.44 23.30 -15.94
N GLY A 798 43.32 23.67 -16.58
CA GLY A 798 42.44 24.86 -16.48
C GLY A 798 41.03 24.49 -17.03
N ALA A 799 40.11 25.38 -17.41
CA ALA A 799 40.11 26.84 -17.52
C ALA A 799 38.66 27.39 -17.33
N ALA A 800 38.46 28.72 -17.37
CA ALA A 800 37.19 29.37 -17.00
C ALA A 800 36.45 30.05 -18.17
N SER A 801 35.11 30.11 -18.10
CA SER A 801 34.16 31.08 -18.72
C SER A 801 32.72 30.69 -18.36
N GLY A 802 31.72 31.56 -18.19
CA GLY A 802 31.73 33.03 -18.12
C GLY A 802 30.47 33.67 -18.73
N MET A 803 29.58 34.26 -17.90
CA MET A 803 28.41 35.09 -18.30
C MET A 803 27.31 34.38 -19.15
N ALA A 804 26.14 34.97 -19.45
CA ALA A 804 25.17 35.70 -18.60
C ALA A 804 23.79 35.82 -19.31
N ILE A 805 22.71 35.87 -18.52
CA ILE A 805 21.45 36.65 -18.66
C ILE A 805 20.78 36.82 -20.07
N ASN A 806 19.51 36.40 -20.15
CA ASN A 806 18.42 36.79 -21.07
C ASN A 806 18.54 36.57 -22.60
N SER A 807 17.68 35.69 -23.12
CA SER A 807 16.65 36.06 -24.11
C SER A 807 15.36 35.25 -23.89
#